data_AF-A0A2H0YRA7-F1
#
_entry.id   AF-A0A2H0YRA7-F1
#
_cell.length_a   1.000
_cell.length_b   1.000
_cell.length_c   1.000
_cell.angle_alpha   90.00
_cell.angle_beta   90.00
_cell.angle_gamma   90.00
#
_symmetry.space_group_name_H-M   'P 1'
#
loop_
_entity.id
_entity.type
_entity.pdbx_description
1 polymer ?
#
loop_
_entity_poly.entity_id
_entity_poly.type
_entity_poly.pdbx_seq_one_letter_code
_entity_poly.pdbx_strand_id
1 'polypeptide(L)'
;MRKIIIYTFLLTLFTAVVSLLGVEPVRAATSISACGILSTANETYVLTQDVSSDGTCFVISANYITLDLNGHTVTYGNAAASYYYGVAIPMSYYNSVSQTIFPGLPPEAFKGAQHVTIMNGTINQGSGGGEKNHAVYARPGNYETVHDTTSTVYSKDSQNIIFHYGHDNNLYNNTAYNNVTSITSRYQGHEVIGTSSDSGNTKIHGNTIIGGPQYGIRIAQNDATAAGFEIYDNNVSQNAKVANPYGISVHVNNAKVYNNTITPQNGRGIHLAGCSNVEVYSNTVTVMEGVNPEYSPGWSHGIKVENGTNLKIYNNTVTAYAGTVGGKDFGHAYALDLTMTSGADTHNEIYNNTFMAITSASNRTAVALHLVDVRAGNAAEIHNNIFRSNNYNVMFDYDSGSEVYSRSNTFELTGTPINYHTLNFYTGPTASISNIFLNSSVAGGASLKDITYRPAGAGFGYKIQNYLNLTVLNANGPALTGADVVVKDKFGNTQATGVTDSVGKLSMALTATDVTGKPLVSTDLSPYTVSISKLGFVPAEAGFNIEQSQNLEISLTATDAPPPAPSCMQNWTCQEWSACVNGERTRTCSDSNSCGVITERPALVQACQISPNCLEDWSCSAWSACSDNQQTRTCTDRNGCGTTTSKPRKTFNCASGQSPTPSDDIAPNTQITTSPPALQASKKAEFAWLGVDDQTAASDLLFSYKLDSNDWSKWSDLTDISFNDLRNGTHSFSVRVRDKAGNIDASQAQVQFRIQKEPLIVVGQRQGGSQVRLFDNQGRLVKSFRAFESKFVGGISVAMGDLGGDEVDEIIIGSGPGRKPEVEIFRRNGTLINKFMAYSAGMTKGLMVATGDVNGDGKDEIITSPMAGAGPEVRIFGYRKGKFAQIFPRFNAYSSSFRGGVSITAGDVNGDGKDEIITSQQSGSKSEIKAFALVNGRFRQYSLSFLAYPRGFVGGSNLAVGQLNSSLAQEIIAGPGRNYQPQVKTFYQNNNRFHNLNTGLLAYKAAFRSGVSVASADVDMDGTDEIITAPAAGSDAIIKIYKANGKTLIRSFRAFPKTFRAGVRIASGE
;
A
#
# COMPACT_ATOMS: atom_id res chain seq x y z
N MET A 1 -21.53 -75.90 -15.66
CA MET A 1 -22.58 -75.29 -14.81
C MET A 1 -22.05 -74.47 -13.63
N ARG A 2 -21.06 -74.91 -12.84
CA ARG A 2 -20.51 -74.12 -11.71
C ARG A 2 -19.83 -72.78 -12.08
N LYS A 3 -19.27 -72.63 -13.29
CA LYS A 3 -18.67 -71.35 -13.73
C LYS A 3 -19.68 -70.29 -14.17
N ILE A 4 -20.88 -70.68 -14.60
CA ILE A 4 -21.92 -69.74 -15.05
C ILE A 4 -22.61 -69.10 -13.85
N ILE A 5 -22.88 -69.88 -12.80
CA ILE A 5 -23.53 -69.40 -11.57
C ILE A 5 -22.66 -68.38 -10.82
N ILE A 6 -21.33 -68.53 -10.83
CA ILE A 6 -20.41 -67.58 -10.17
C ILE A 6 -20.35 -66.23 -10.92
N TYR A 7 -20.39 -66.23 -12.26
CA TYR A 7 -20.42 -64.99 -13.03
C TYR A 7 -21.74 -64.24 -12.90
N THR A 8 -22.88 -64.94 -12.84
CA THR A 8 -24.19 -64.31 -12.64
C THR A 8 -24.34 -63.72 -11.24
N PHE A 9 -23.72 -64.33 -10.20
CA PHE A 9 -23.74 -63.84 -8.82
C PHE A 9 -22.78 -62.66 -8.58
N LEU A 10 -21.64 -62.61 -9.27
CA LEU A 10 -20.72 -61.48 -9.23
C LEU A 10 -21.25 -60.25 -9.99
N LEU A 11 -22.00 -60.47 -11.09
CA LEU A 11 -22.59 -59.38 -11.86
C LEU A 11 -23.76 -58.71 -11.12
N THR A 12 -24.59 -59.49 -10.41
CA THR A 12 -25.68 -58.95 -9.57
C THR A 12 -25.17 -58.25 -8.30
N LEU A 13 -24.07 -58.71 -7.69
CA LEU A 13 -23.41 -57.99 -6.60
C LEU A 13 -22.80 -56.66 -7.08
N PHE A 14 -22.21 -56.63 -8.27
CA PHE A 14 -21.61 -55.41 -8.83
C PHE A 14 -22.68 -54.36 -9.16
N THR A 15 -23.82 -54.75 -9.71
CA THR A 15 -24.95 -53.83 -9.94
C THR A 15 -25.59 -53.34 -8.64
N ALA A 16 -25.66 -54.17 -7.59
CA ALA A 16 -26.18 -53.76 -6.29
C ALA A 16 -25.25 -52.79 -5.55
N VAL A 17 -23.93 -52.96 -5.66
CA VAL A 17 -22.93 -52.06 -5.05
C VAL A 17 -22.86 -50.71 -5.77
N VAL A 18 -23.01 -50.66 -7.09
CA VAL A 18 -23.10 -49.39 -7.85
C VAL A 18 -24.37 -48.62 -7.51
N SER A 19 -25.48 -49.33 -7.25
CA SER A 19 -26.76 -48.73 -6.83
C SER A 19 -26.72 -48.18 -5.40
N LEU A 20 -25.90 -48.76 -4.50
CA LEU A 20 -25.70 -48.28 -3.12
C LEU A 20 -24.67 -47.13 -3.00
N LEU A 21 -23.83 -46.92 -4.01
CA LEU A 21 -22.81 -45.86 -4.04
C LEU A 21 -23.26 -44.58 -4.76
N GLY A 22 -24.45 -44.57 -5.37
CA GLY A 22 -24.97 -43.40 -6.10
C GLY A 22 -24.12 -42.97 -7.29
N VAL A 23 -23.24 -43.83 -7.81
CA VAL A 23 -22.41 -43.52 -8.97
C VAL A 23 -23.13 -44.01 -10.22
N GLU A 24 -23.94 -43.14 -10.82
CA GLU A 24 -24.44 -43.37 -12.17
C GLU A 24 -23.26 -43.44 -13.17
N PRO A 25 -23.31 -44.31 -14.20
CA PRO A 25 -22.31 -44.31 -15.25
C PRO A 25 -22.33 -42.95 -15.97
N VAL A 26 -21.17 -42.27 -16.03
CA VAL A 26 -21.01 -41.02 -16.79
C VAL A 26 -21.41 -41.27 -18.24
N ARG A 27 -22.54 -40.70 -18.65
CA ARG A 27 -22.99 -40.74 -20.04
C ARG A 27 -21.94 -40.03 -20.90
N ALA A 28 -21.55 -40.66 -22.01
CA ALA A 28 -20.59 -40.06 -22.94
C ALA A 28 -21.17 -38.74 -23.48
N ALA A 29 -20.36 -37.68 -23.50
CA ALA A 29 -20.79 -36.36 -23.95
C ALA A 29 -21.31 -36.40 -25.39
N THR A 30 -22.43 -35.71 -25.64
CA THR A 30 -23.05 -35.61 -26.96
C THR A 30 -22.33 -34.57 -27.80
N SER A 31 -21.70 -35.00 -28.90
CA SER A 31 -21.10 -34.07 -29.87
C SER A 31 -22.18 -33.37 -30.69
N ILE A 32 -22.09 -32.05 -30.82
CA ILE A 32 -22.98 -31.23 -31.64
C ILE A 32 -22.18 -30.41 -32.65
N SER A 33 -22.80 -30.13 -33.80
CA SER A 33 -22.16 -29.41 -34.92
C SER A 33 -23.08 -28.36 -35.55
N ALA A 34 -24.23 -28.07 -34.93
CA ALA A 34 -25.20 -27.09 -35.39
C ALA A 34 -25.97 -26.48 -34.21
N CYS A 35 -26.51 -25.28 -34.41
CA CYS A 35 -27.47 -24.62 -33.52
C CYS A 35 -28.74 -25.47 -33.33
N GLY A 36 -29.39 -25.40 -32.16
CA GLY A 36 -30.60 -26.18 -31.89
C GLY A 36 -31.09 -26.15 -30.44
N ILE A 37 -32.14 -26.92 -30.17
CA ILE A 37 -32.71 -27.09 -28.82
C ILE A 37 -32.03 -28.26 -28.11
N LEU A 38 -31.43 -27.99 -26.95
CA LEU A 38 -30.79 -28.96 -26.06
C LEU A 38 -31.79 -29.35 -24.97
N SER A 39 -32.38 -30.54 -25.10
CA SER A 39 -33.57 -30.95 -24.35
C SER A 39 -33.41 -32.22 -23.50
N THR A 40 -32.21 -32.80 -23.47
CA THR A 40 -31.91 -33.98 -22.65
C THR A 40 -31.29 -33.55 -21.32
N ALA A 41 -31.95 -33.87 -20.21
CA ALA A 41 -31.45 -33.55 -18.87
C ALA A 41 -30.18 -34.35 -18.52
N ASN A 42 -29.35 -33.81 -17.64
CA ASN A 42 -28.08 -34.41 -17.19
C ASN A 42 -27.10 -34.71 -18.33
N GLU A 43 -27.14 -33.91 -19.40
CA GLU A 43 -26.35 -34.13 -20.62
C GLU A 43 -25.24 -33.10 -20.75
N THR A 44 -24.06 -33.54 -21.20
CA THR A 44 -23.00 -32.65 -21.65
C THR A 44 -22.97 -32.61 -23.17
N TYR A 45 -23.22 -31.45 -23.76
CA TYR A 45 -23.09 -31.20 -25.19
C TYR A 45 -21.75 -30.53 -25.47
N VAL A 46 -20.98 -31.09 -26.39
CA VAL A 46 -19.67 -30.58 -26.79
C VAL A 46 -19.72 -30.13 -28.24
N LEU A 47 -19.45 -28.85 -28.47
CA LEU A 47 -19.39 -28.27 -29.80
C LEU A 47 -18.13 -28.76 -30.54
N THR A 48 -18.28 -29.12 -31.81
CA THR A 48 -17.20 -29.72 -32.62
C THR A 48 -16.71 -28.81 -33.75
N GLN A 49 -17.39 -27.71 -34.00
CA GLN A 49 -17.08 -26.72 -35.01
C GLN A 49 -17.78 -25.39 -34.71
N ASP A 50 -17.32 -24.31 -35.35
CA ASP A 50 -18.03 -23.03 -35.30
C ASP A 50 -19.43 -23.17 -35.93
N VAL A 51 -20.42 -22.51 -35.34
CA VAL A 51 -21.82 -22.55 -35.78
C VAL A 51 -22.41 -21.16 -35.92
N SER A 52 -23.38 -21.01 -36.82
CA SER A 52 -24.04 -19.73 -37.12
C SER A 52 -25.55 -19.92 -37.25
N SER A 53 -26.33 -18.94 -36.77
CA SER A 53 -27.79 -18.88 -36.90
C SER A 53 -28.26 -17.47 -37.28
N ASP A 54 -29.26 -17.39 -38.15
CA ASP A 54 -29.92 -16.13 -38.49
C ASP A 54 -30.70 -15.54 -37.31
N GLY A 55 -31.16 -16.38 -36.38
CA GLY A 55 -31.85 -15.99 -35.16
C GLY A 55 -31.12 -16.46 -33.91
N THR A 56 -31.87 -16.93 -32.92
CA THR A 56 -31.32 -17.62 -31.74
C THR A 56 -30.55 -18.88 -32.16
N CYS A 57 -29.37 -19.13 -31.58
CA CYS A 57 -28.59 -20.34 -31.91
C CYS A 57 -28.94 -21.51 -30.99
N PHE A 58 -28.60 -21.45 -29.69
CA PHE A 58 -28.89 -22.53 -28.75
C PHE A 58 -30.05 -22.19 -27.83
N VAL A 59 -30.91 -23.16 -27.57
CA VAL A 59 -31.99 -23.08 -26.60
C VAL A 59 -31.87 -24.25 -25.65
N ILE A 60 -31.82 -23.99 -24.34
CA ILE A 60 -31.66 -25.03 -23.32
C ILE A 60 -32.99 -25.24 -22.62
N SER A 61 -33.53 -26.46 -22.72
CA SER A 61 -34.89 -26.80 -22.29
C SER A 61 -34.93 -28.02 -21.35
N ALA A 62 -33.84 -28.35 -20.67
CA ALA A 62 -33.79 -29.39 -19.63
C ALA A 62 -32.73 -29.08 -18.57
N ASN A 63 -32.91 -29.64 -17.37
CA ASN A 63 -32.05 -29.37 -16.22
C ASN A 63 -30.69 -30.08 -16.33
N TYR A 64 -29.69 -29.54 -15.63
CA TYR A 64 -28.35 -30.13 -15.52
C TYR A 64 -27.65 -30.32 -16.88
N ILE A 65 -27.87 -29.37 -17.80
CA ILE A 65 -27.19 -29.36 -19.10
C ILE A 65 -25.85 -28.65 -18.96
N THR A 66 -24.78 -29.26 -19.49
CA THR A 66 -23.51 -28.56 -19.75
C THR A 66 -23.37 -28.35 -21.25
N LEU A 67 -23.22 -27.10 -21.69
CA LEU A 67 -22.83 -26.72 -23.05
C LEU A 67 -21.35 -26.29 -23.04
N ASP A 68 -20.49 -27.20 -23.48
CA ASP A 68 -19.07 -26.94 -23.69
C ASP A 68 -18.86 -26.50 -25.14
N LEU A 69 -18.50 -25.23 -25.35
CA LEU A 69 -18.22 -24.68 -26.66
C LEU A 69 -16.86 -25.16 -27.21
N ASN A 70 -16.00 -25.77 -26.39
CA ASN A 70 -14.77 -26.46 -26.78
C ASN A 70 -13.83 -25.63 -27.69
N GLY A 71 -13.72 -24.33 -27.40
CA GLY A 71 -12.92 -23.36 -28.13
C GLY A 71 -13.55 -22.79 -29.40
N HIS A 72 -14.76 -23.25 -29.78
CA HIS A 72 -15.46 -22.83 -30.98
C HIS A 72 -16.29 -21.56 -30.79
N THR A 73 -16.70 -20.99 -31.93
CA THR A 73 -17.49 -19.76 -32.02
C THR A 73 -18.94 -20.05 -32.36
N VAL A 74 -19.85 -19.48 -31.58
CA VAL A 74 -21.29 -19.38 -31.84
C VAL A 74 -21.59 -17.99 -32.38
N THR A 75 -22.13 -17.90 -33.59
CA THR A 75 -22.64 -16.65 -34.17
C THR A 75 -24.15 -16.67 -34.26
N TYR A 76 -24.85 -15.65 -33.78
CA TYR A 76 -26.31 -15.61 -33.72
C TYR A 76 -26.88 -14.28 -34.19
N GLY A 77 -28.13 -14.24 -34.64
CA GLY A 77 -28.79 -12.99 -35.05
C GLY A 77 -28.21 -12.36 -36.32
N ASN A 78 -27.90 -13.16 -37.34
CA ASN A 78 -27.51 -12.62 -38.66
C ASN A 78 -28.66 -11.90 -39.38
N ALA A 79 -29.92 -12.22 -39.03
CA ALA A 79 -31.10 -11.53 -39.54
C ALA A 79 -31.44 -10.29 -38.69
N ALA A 80 -32.00 -9.28 -39.34
CA ALA A 80 -32.40 -8.02 -38.71
C ALA A 80 -33.72 -8.15 -37.94
N ALA A 81 -33.68 -8.81 -36.78
CA ALA A 81 -34.80 -8.83 -35.83
C ALA A 81 -34.32 -8.76 -34.37
N SER A 82 -35.24 -8.35 -33.51
CA SER A 82 -34.98 -8.14 -32.08
C SER A 82 -35.20 -9.41 -31.26
N TYR A 83 -34.57 -9.48 -30.08
CA TYR A 83 -34.68 -10.61 -29.12
C TYR A 83 -34.12 -11.93 -29.65
N TYR A 84 -32.92 -11.90 -30.22
CA TYR A 84 -32.13 -13.09 -30.53
C TYR A 84 -31.06 -13.39 -29.51
N TYR A 85 -30.75 -14.67 -29.36
CA TYR A 85 -29.86 -15.15 -28.31
C TYR A 85 -28.76 -16.06 -28.85
N GLY A 86 -27.53 -15.87 -28.37
CA GLY A 86 -26.49 -16.89 -28.57
C GLY A 86 -26.90 -18.18 -27.88
N VAL A 87 -27.26 -18.06 -26.60
CA VAL A 87 -27.86 -19.12 -25.78
C VAL A 87 -29.06 -18.57 -25.02
N ALA A 88 -30.23 -19.19 -25.20
CA ALA A 88 -31.47 -18.88 -24.50
C ALA A 88 -31.83 -19.98 -23.49
N ILE A 89 -32.25 -19.57 -22.29
CA ILE A 89 -32.80 -20.45 -21.24
C ILE A 89 -34.21 -19.93 -20.90
N PRO A 90 -35.27 -20.45 -21.56
CA PRO A 90 -36.63 -19.94 -21.41
C PRO A 90 -37.36 -20.47 -20.16
N MET A 91 -38.40 -19.74 -19.75
CA MET A 91 -39.32 -20.10 -18.66
C MET A 91 -40.09 -21.39 -18.92
N SER A 92 -40.75 -21.94 -17.89
CA SER A 92 -41.51 -23.19 -17.94
C SER A 92 -42.93 -23.08 -18.51
N TYR A 93 -43.36 -21.89 -18.95
CA TYR A 93 -44.69 -21.64 -19.47
C TYR A 93 -44.66 -21.02 -20.86
N TYR A 94 -45.63 -21.40 -21.68
CA TYR A 94 -45.81 -20.92 -23.05
C TYR A 94 -47.11 -20.13 -23.17
N ASN A 95 -46.99 -18.81 -23.26
CA ASN A 95 -48.08 -17.85 -23.45
C ASN A 95 -47.63 -16.61 -24.23
N SER A 96 -48.53 -15.65 -24.44
CA SER A 96 -48.22 -14.40 -25.15
C SER A 96 -47.04 -13.64 -24.54
N VAL A 97 -46.89 -13.62 -23.21
CA VAL A 97 -45.76 -12.97 -22.53
C VAL A 97 -44.44 -13.67 -22.87
N SER A 98 -44.38 -15.00 -22.74
CA SER A 98 -43.17 -15.76 -23.05
C SER A 98 -42.72 -15.58 -24.52
N GLN A 99 -43.67 -15.45 -25.45
CA GLN A 99 -43.42 -15.17 -26.87
C GLN A 99 -42.95 -13.74 -27.16
N THR A 100 -43.22 -12.77 -26.28
CA THR A 100 -42.64 -11.41 -26.42
C THR A 100 -41.18 -11.35 -25.98
N ILE A 101 -40.75 -12.26 -25.10
CA ILE A 101 -39.39 -12.31 -24.57
C ILE A 101 -38.53 -13.25 -25.41
N PHE A 102 -39.09 -14.39 -25.85
CA PHE A 102 -38.40 -15.37 -26.70
C PHE A 102 -39.19 -15.59 -28.00
N PRO A 103 -39.24 -14.60 -28.90
CA PRO A 103 -40.06 -14.68 -30.10
C PRO A 103 -39.57 -15.77 -31.05
N GLY A 104 -40.52 -16.51 -31.62
CA GLY A 104 -40.25 -17.54 -32.62
C GLY A 104 -39.71 -18.86 -32.06
N LEU A 105 -39.54 -18.98 -30.74
CA LEU A 105 -39.26 -20.28 -30.13
C LEU A 105 -40.51 -21.15 -30.08
N PRO A 106 -40.40 -22.46 -30.33
CA PRO A 106 -41.55 -23.36 -30.32
C PRO A 106 -41.93 -23.76 -28.88
N PRO A 107 -43.16 -24.24 -28.62
CA PRO A 107 -43.66 -24.54 -27.27
C PRO A 107 -42.76 -25.47 -26.44
N GLU A 108 -42.09 -26.43 -27.08
CA GLU A 108 -41.19 -27.39 -26.44
C GLU A 108 -39.93 -26.76 -25.82
N ALA A 109 -39.55 -25.54 -26.22
CA ALA A 109 -38.44 -24.79 -25.64
C ALA A 109 -38.72 -24.32 -24.20
N PHE A 110 -39.99 -24.19 -23.82
CA PHE A 110 -40.42 -23.54 -22.58
C PHE A 110 -40.59 -24.56 -21.45
N LYS A 111 -39.48 -25.10 -20.95
CA LYS A 111 -39.45 -26.11 -19.87
C LYS A 111 -38.92 -25.58 -18.53
N GLY A 112 -38.30 -24.40 -18.50
CA GLY A 112 -37.70 -23.82 -17.30
C GLY A 112 -36.49 -24.62 -16.83
N ALA A 113 -35.46 -24.69 -17.67
CA ALA A 113 -34.21 -25.36 -17.32
C ALA A 113 -33.51 -24.68 -16.14
N GLN A 114 -32.78 -25.47 -15.36
CA GLN A 114 -31.97 -25.04 -14.20
C GLN A 114 -30.66 -25.83 -14.16
N HIS A 115 -29.67 -25.36 -13.42
CA HIS A 115 -28.33 -25.99 -13.33
C HIS A 115 -27.62 -26.13 -14.69
N VAL A 116 -27.78 -25.13 -15.55
CA VAL A 116 -27.14 -25.05 -16.85
C VAL A 116 -25.72 -24.51 -16.68
N THR A 117 -24.75 -25.17 -17.29
CA THR A 117 -23.36 -24.69 -17.38
C THR A 117 -23.02 -24.37 -18.84
N ILE A 118 -22.49 -23.17 -19.11
CA ILE A 118 -22.03 -22.75 -20.44
C ILE A 118 -20.55 -22.38 -20.32
N MET A 119 -19.67 -23.01 -21.11
CA MET A 119 -18.22 -22.79 -20.96
C MET A 119 -17.37 -22.91 -22.22
N ASN A 120 -16.12 -22.44 -22.11
CA ASN A 120 -15.00 -22.69 -23.02
C ASN A 120 -15.24 -22.31 -24.49
N GLY A 121 -15.55 -21.06 -24.82
CA GLY A 121 -15.64 -20.65 -26.23
C GLY A 121 -16.15 -19.23 -26.45
N THR A 122 -16.54 -18.92 -27.69
CA THR A 122 -16.91 -17.57 -28.10
C THR A 122 -18.39 -17.49 -28.50
N ILE A 123 -19.12 -16.47 -28.05
CA ILE A 123 -20.51 -16.20 -28.41
C ILE A 123 -20.61 -14.78 -28.98
N ASN A 124 -20.72 -14.66 -30.30
CA ASN A 124 -20.71 -13.39 -31.01
C ASN A 124 -22.06 -13.08 -31.64
N GLN A 125 -22.50 -11.84 -31.47
CA GLN A 125 -23.59 -11.31 -32.23
C GLN A 125 -23.21 -11.21 -33.73
N GLY A 126 -24.09 -11.68 -34.60
CA GLY A 126 -24.02 -11.63 -36.06
C GLY A 126 -24.60 -10.34 -36.65
N SER A 127 -24.38 -10.11 -37.94
CA SER A 127 -24.50 -8.80 -38.61
C SER A 127 -25.91 -8.21 -38.72
N GLY A 128 -26.95 -8.86 -38.19
CA GLY A 128 -28.34 -8.49 -38.42
C GLY A 128 -28.77 -7.15 -37.82
N GLY A 129 -28.13 -6.69 -36.74
CA GLY A 129 -28.35 -5.34 -36.21
C GLY A 129 -29.68 -5.09 -35.49
N GLY A 130 -30.51 -6.12 -35.25
CA GLY A 130 -31.76 -5.98 -34.46
C GLY A 130 -31.51 -5.73 -32.96
N GLU A 131 -32.48 -5.13 -32.27
CA GLU A 131 -32.33 -4.68 -30.86
C GLU A 131 -32.42 -5.84 -29.86
N LYS A 132 -31.84 -5.70 -28.66
CA LYS A 132 -31.95 -6.69 -27.57
C LYS A 132 -31.46 -8.08 -27.97
N ASN A 133 -30.33 -8.15 -28.67
CA ASN A 133 -29.72 -9.39 -29.11
C ASN A 133 -28.63 -9.82 -28.12
N HIS A 134 -29.01 -10.62 -27.13
CA HIS A 134 -28.18 -10.95 -25.97
C HIS A 134 -27.31 -12.20 -26.21
N ALA A 135 -26.08 -12.24 -25.70
CA ALA A 135 -25.23 -13.42 -25.94
C ALA A 135 -25.73 -14.63 -25.11
N VAL A 136 -26.01 -14.43 -23.82
CA VAL A 136 -26.65 -15.41 -22.94
C VAL A 136 -27.79 -14.75 -22.19
N TYR A 137 -28.97 -15.35 -22.24
CA TYR A 137 -30.16 -14.84 -21.56
C TYR A 137 -30.95 -15.97 -20.90
N ALA A 138 -31.25 -15.80 -19.61
CA ALA A 138 -32.05 -16.76 -18.83
C ALA A 138 -33.21 -16.08 -18.12
N ARG A 139 -34.39 -16.71 -18.15
CA ARG A 139 -35.56 -16.26 -17.40
C ARG A 139 -36.52 -17.42 -17.11
N PRO A 140 -36.61 -17.92 -15.86
CA PRO A 140 -35.71 -17.60 -14.75
C PRO A 140 -34.30 -18.16 -14.98
N GLY A 141 -33.27 -17.58 -14.36
CA GLY A 141 -31.94 -18.20 -14.30
C GLY A 141 -31.69 -18.78 -12.90
N ASN A 142 -31.75 -20.10 -12.71
CA ASN A 142 -31.58 -20.69 -11.39
C ASN A 142 -30.40 -21.66 -11.37
N TYR A 143 -29.43 -21.38 -10.50
CA TYR A 143 -28.20 -22.16 -10.39
C TYR A 143 -27.40 -22.22 -11.69
N GLU A 144 -27.54 -21.22 -12.56
CA GLU A 144 -26.85 -21.19 -13.85
C GLU A 144 -25.40 -20.79 -13.67
N THR A 145 -24.53 -21.41 -14.46
CA THR A 145 -23.10 -21.12 -14.47
C THR A 145 -22.64 -20.75 -15.87
N VAL A 146 -21.95 -19.62 -16.01
CA VAL A 146 -21.28 -19.23 -17.26
C VAL A 146 -19.84 -18.90 -16.96
N HIS A 147 -18.91 -19.62 -17.58
CA HIS A 147 -17.50 -19.38 -17.31
C HIS A 147 -16.54 -19.67 -18.47
N ASP A 148 -15.38 -19.03 -18.43
CA ASP A 148 -14.33 -19.18 -19.44
C ASP A 148 -14.87 -18.96 -20.88
N THR A 149 -15.84 -18.05 -21.03
CA THR A 149 -16.40 -17.66 -22.32
C THR A 149 -15.93 -16.27 -22.75
N THR A 150 -15.91 -16.02 -24.06
CA THR A 150 -15.79 -14.69 -24.65
C THR A 150 -17.10 -14.33 -25.34
N SER A 151 -17.61 -13.12 -25.18
CA SER A 151 -18.83 -12.68 -25.88
C SER A 151 -18.71 -11.27 -26.44
N THR A 152 -19.35 -11.05 -27.59
CA THR A 152 -19.37 -9.74 -28.26
C THR A 152 -20.79 -9.36 -28.69
N VAL A 153 -21.26 -8.18 -28.29
CA VAL A 153 -22.54 -7.60 -28.73
C VAL A 153 -22.36 -6.14 -29.15
N TYR A 154 -23.22 -5.64 -30.04
CA TYR A 154 -23.15 -4.27 -30.56
C TYR A 154 -24.50 -3.63 -30.90
N SER A 155 -25.57 -4.41 -31.04
CA SER A 155 -26.90 -3.84 -31.29
C SER A 155 -27.45 -3.06 -30.10
N LYS A 156 -28.29 -2.06 -30.38
CA LYS A 156 -29.04 -1.31 -29.37
C LYS A 156 -29.72 -2.24 -28.34
N ASP A 157 -29.65 -1.84 -27.07
CA ASP A 157 -30.18 -2.58 -25.90
C ASP A 157 -29.63 -4.01 -25.68
N SER A 158 -28.53 -4.39 -26.33
CA SER A 158 -27.97 -5.74 -26.22
C SER A 158 -26.98 -5.88 -25.05
N GLN A 159 -26.98 -7.05 -24.42
CA GLN A 159 -26.20 -7.34 -23.22
C GLN A 159 -25.54 -8.72 -23.35
N ASN A 160 -24.43 -8.93 -22.65
CA ASN A 160 -23.64 -10.14 -22.83
C ASN A 160 -24.24 -11.29 -22.03
N ILE A 161 -24.44 -11.13 -20.72
CA ILE A 161 -24.97 -12.19 -19.86
C ILE A 161 -25.99 -11.60 -18.90
N ILE A 162 -27.26 -11.98 -19.06
CA ILE A 162 -28.36 -11.43 -18.25
C ILE A 162 -29.30 -12.51 -17.77
N PHE A 163 -29.47 -12.57 -16.45
CA PHE A 163 -30.41 -13.47 -15.79
C PHE A 163 -31.50 -12.67 -15.08
N HIS A 164 -32.75 -13.07 -15.25
CA HIS A 164 -33.88 -12.43 -14.59
C HIS A 164 -34.65 -13.41 -13.74
N TYR A 165 -35.23 -12.95 -12.62
CA TYR A 165 -36.11 -13.73 -11.74
C TYR A 165 -35.49 -15.06 -11.27
N GLY A 166 -34.18 -15.03 -11.06
CA GLY A 166 -33.34 -16.18 -10.77
C GLY A 166 -32.83 -16.27 -9.33
N HIS A 167 -31.96 -17.24 -9.08
CA HIS A 167 -31.16 -17.29 -7.84
C HIS A 167 -29.92 -18.19 -7.95
N ASP A 168 -28.96 -17.96 -7.04
CA ASP A 168 -27.77 -18.80 -6.83
C ASP A 168 -26.92 -19.04 -8.10
N ASN A 169 -26.83 -18.03 -8.96
CA ASN A 169 -26.08 -18.10 -10.22
C ASN A 169 -24.57 -17.87 -10.01
N ASN A 170 -23.73 -18.39 -10.91
CA ASN A 170 -22.28 -18.23 -10.82
C ASN A 170 -21.64 -17.84 -12.17
N LEU A 171 -21.22 -16.59 -12.28
CA LEU A 171 -20.69 -16.00 -13.52
C LEU A 171 -19.22 -15.66 -13.35
N TYR A 172 -18.30 -16.41 -13.98
CA TYR A 172 -16.88 -16.19 -13.73
C TYR A 172 -15.90 -16.41 -14.88
N ASN A 173 -14.74 -15.75 -14.82
CA ASN A 173 -13.68 -15.85 -15.85
C ASN A 173 -14.15 -15.56 -17.29
N ASN A 174 -15.23 -14.80 -17.48
CA ASN A 174 -15.71 -14.45 -18.81
C ASN A 174 -15.04 -13.16 -19.31
N THR A 175 -14.88 -13.04 -20.62
CA THR A 175 -14.49 -11.78 -21.29
C THR A 175 -15.67 -11.26 -22.10
N ALA A 176 -16.23 -10.12 -21.69
CA ALA A 176 -17.40 -9.52 -22.32
C ALA A 176 -17.03 -8.22 -23.03
N TYR A 177 -17.17 -8.21 -24.36
CA TYR A 177 -17.09 -7.02 -25.20
C TYR A 177 -18.50 -6.52 -25.49
N ASN A 178 -18.80 -5.30 -25.05
CA ASN A 178 -20.09 -4.67 -25.30
C ASN A 178 -19.86 -3.36 -26.06
N ASN A 179 -20.07 -3.41 -27.38
CA ASN A 179 -19.86 -2.29 -28.30
C ASN A 179 -21.14 -1.50 -28.56
N VAL A 180 -22.17 -1.67 -27.72
CA VAL A 180 -23.45 -0.97 -27.88
C VAL A 180 -23.25 0.53 -27.61
N THR A 181 -23.72 1.36 -28.54
CA THR A 181 -23.54 2.83 -28.48
C THR A 181 -24.81 3.59 -28.11
N SER A 182 -25.98 2.95 -28.18
CA SER A 182 -27.27 3.57 -27.87
C SER A 182 -28.18 2.60 -27.13
N ILE A 183 -29.05 3.14 -26.29
CA ILE A 183 -30.07 2.41 -25.54
C ILE A 183 -31.42 3.10 -25.71
N THR A 184 -32.51 2.37 -25.52
CA THR A 184 -33.88 2.91 -25.60
C THR A 184 -34.19 3.79 -24.38
N SER A 185 -33.84 3.33 -23.17
CA SER A 185 -34.15 4.06 -21.96
C SER A 185 -33.19 3.72 -20.83
N ARG A 186 -32.51 4.74 -20.29
CA ARG A 186 -31.64 4.58 -19.12
C ARG A 186 -32.39 4.10 -17.86
N TYR A 187 -33.71 4.22 -17.83
CA TYR A 187 -34.52 3.77 -16.69
C TYR A 187 -34.75 2.25 -16.70
N GLN A 188 -34.46 1.57 -17.80
CA GLN A 188 -34.58 0.10 -17.88
C GLN A 188 -33.35 -0.62 -17.31
N GLY A 189 -32.20 0.05 -17.30
CA GLY A 189 -30.93 -0.49 -16.84
C GLY A 189 -30.32 -1.45 -17.85
N HIS A 190 -29.20 -1.06 -18.45
CA HIS A 190 -28.49 -1.86 -19.46
C HIS A 190 -27.06 -2.16 -19.02
N GLU A 191 -26.92 -3.25 -18.27
CA GLU A 191 -25.64 -3.82 -17.84
C GLU A 191 -25.01 -4.76 -18.85
N VAL A 192 -23.68 -4.89 -18.84
CA VAL A 192 -22.96 -5.88 -19.65
C VAL A 192 -23.18 -7.29 -19.09
N ILE A 193 -23.00 -7.43 -17.78
CA ILE A 193 -23.29 -8.65 -17.02
C ILE A 193 -24.18 -8.26 -15.85
N GLY A 194 -25.24 -9.01 -15.60
CA GLY A 194 -25.97 -8.79 -14.37
C GLY A 194 -27.21 -9.61 -14.20
N THR A 195 -27.89 -9.27 -13.11
CA THR A 195 -29.12 -9.94 -12.70
C THR A 195 -30.18 -8.94 -12.31
N SER A 196 -31.44 -9.29 -12.56
CA SER A 196 -32.57 -8.45 -12.23
C SER A 196 -33.71 -9.26 -11.65
N SER A 197 -34.22 -8.83 -10.51
CA SER A 197 -35.24 -9.54 -9.71
C SER A 197 -34.77 -10.91 -9.23
N ASP A 198 -33.47 -11.10 -9.08
CA ASP A 198 -32.87 -12.32 -8.55
C ASP A 198 -32.88 -12.33 -7.01
N SER A 199 -32.85 -13.54 -6.45
CA SER A 199 -32.69 -13.81 -5.01
C SER A 199 -31.48 -14.75 -4.79
N GLY A 200 -31.19 -15.12 -3.54
CA GLY A 200 -30.12 -16.09 -3.23
C GLY A 200 -28.67 -15.59 -3.39
N ASN A 201 -27.73 -16.54 -3.43
CA ASN A 201 -26.29 -16.33 -3.31
C ASN A 201 -25.59 -16.30 -4.68
N THR A 202 -26.00 -15.34 -5.53
CA THR A 202 -25.40 -15.17 -6.86
C THR A 202 -24.00 -14.56 -6.77
N LYS A 203 -23.06 -15.12 -7.54
CA LYS A 203 -21.66 -14.70 -7.58
C LYS A 203 -21.24 -14.26 -8.97
N ILE A 204 -20.58 -13.12 -9.06
CA ILE A 204 -20.02 -12.57 -10.31
C ILE A 204 -18.55 -12.28 -10.07
N HIS A 205 -17.63 -13.08 -10.62
CA HIS A 205 -16.22 -12.95 -10.29
C HIS A 205 -15.18 -13.28 -11.36
N GLY A 206 -14.00 -12.65 -11.32
CA GLY A 206 -12.93 -12.95 -12.28
C GLY A 206 -13.24 -12.55 -13.73
N ASN A 207 -14.31 -11.81 -13.99
CA ASN A 207 -14.72 -11.42 -15.34
C ASN A 207 -13.94 -10.19 -15.81
N THR A 208 -13.73 -10.08 -17.12
CA THR A 208 -13.20 -8.90 -17.81
C THR A 208 -14.30 -8.28 -18.65
N ILE A 209 -14.68 -7.03 -18.36
CA ILE A 209 -15.74 -6.29 -19.05
C ILE A 209 -15.14 -5.10 -19.77
N ILE A 210 -15.42 -4.98 -21.07
CA ILE A 210 -14.89 -3.93 -21.94
C ILE A 210 -16.06 -3.32 -22.71
N GLY A 211 -16.25 -2.00 -22.57
CA GLY A 211 -17.37 -1.29 -23.20
C GLY A 211 -18.65 -1.32 -22.35
N GLY A 212 -19.82 -1.13 -22.96
CA GLY A 212 -21.11 -1.09 -22.28
C GLY A 212 -21.68 0.33 -22.11
N PRO A 213 -22.89 0.60 -22.60
CA PRO A 213 -23.42 1.97 -22.69
C PRO A 213 -23.91 2.54 -21.35
N GLN A 214 -24.27 1.70 -20.35
CA GLN A 214 -24.80 2.19 -19.07
C GLN A 214 -24.19 1.54 -17.82
N TYR A 215 -24.23 0.22 -17.63
CA TYR A 215 -23.58 -0.41 -16.46
C TYR A 215 -22.57 -1.47 -16.89
N GLY A 216 -21.48 -1.63 -16.14
CA GLY A 216 -20.60 -2.79 -16.28
C GLY A 216 -21.28 -4.04 -15.70
N ILE A 217 -21.42 -4.03 -14.37
CA ILE A 217 -22.15 -5.03 -13.60
C ILE A 217 -23.33 -4.37 -12.90
N ARG A 218 -24.53 -4.96 -12.99
CA ARG A 218 -25.67 -4.52 -12.18
C ARG A 218 -26.36 -5.70 -11.54
N ILE A 219 -26.59 -5.59 -10.24
CA ILE A 219 -27.48 -6.48 -9.50
C ILE A 219 -28.63 -5.65 -8.95
N ALA A 220 -29.86 -6.02 -9.34
CA ALA A 220 -31.06 -5.34 -8.91
C ALA A 220 -32.14 -6.33 -8.50
N GLN A 221 -32.87 -6.04 -7.42
CA GLN A 221 -33.94 -6.91 -6.92
C GLN A 221 -35.25 -6.15 -6.73
N ASN A 222 -36.34 -6.93 -6.64
CA ASN A 222 -37.65 -6.45 -6.16
C ASN A 222 -37.96 -6.93 -4.73
N ASP A 223 -37.16 -7.81 -4.13
CA ASP A 223 -37.43 -8.45 -2.83
C ASP A 223 -36.33 -8.16 -1.81
N ALA A 224 -36.67 -7.50 -0.70
CA ALA A 224 -35.74 -7.05 0.34
C ALA A 224 -35.02 -8.18 1.13
N THR A 225 -35.38 -9.46 0.93
CA THR A 225 -34.91 -10.59 1.75
C THR A 225 -33.72 -11.37 1.18
N ALA A 226 -33.25 -11.07 -0.04
CA ALA A 226 -32.17 -11.83 -0.66
C ALA A 226 -30.86 -11.75 0.15
N ALA A 227 -30.17 -12.88 0.27
CA ALA A 227 -28.94 -13.03 1.04
C ALA A 227 -27.80 -13.60 0.20
N GLY A 228 -26.64 -12.94 0.22
CA GLY A 228 -25.38 -13.56 -0.17
C GLY A 228 -24.82 -13.17 -1.53
N PHE A 229 -25.24 -12.08 -2.16
CA PHE A 229 -24.63 -11.65 -3.43
C PHE A 229 -23.13 -11.32 -3.26
N GLU A 230 -22.28 -11.81 -4.15
CA GLU A 230 -20.85 -11.48 -4.14
C GLU A 230 -20.36 -11.04 -5.54
N ILE A 231 -19.75 -9.86 -5.63
CA ILE A 231 -19.08 -9.35 -6.82
C ILE A 231 -17.60 -9.15 -6.52
N TYR A 232 -16.72 -9.97 -7.10
CA TYR A 232 -15.30 -9.91 -6.73
C TYR A 232 -14.29 -10.29 -7.81
N ASP A 233 -13.06 -9.80 -7.69
CA ASP A 233 -11.96 -10.08 -8.63
C ASP A 233 -12.28 -9.75 -10.11
N ASN A 234 -13.26 -8.88 -10.39
CA ASN A 234 -13.60 -8.47 -11.77
C ASN A 234 -12.72 -7.30 -12.22
N ASN A 235 -12.48 -7.22 -13.53
CA ASN A 235 -11.88 -6.07 -14.20
C ASN A 235 -12.92 -5.40 -15.10
N VAL A 236 -13.33 -4.18 -14.76
CA VAL A 236 -14.42 -3.46 -15.43
C VAL A 236 -13.87 -2.18 -16.08
N SER A 237 -13.82 -2.17 -17.41
CA SER A 237 -13.46 -1.00 -18.23
C SER A 237 -14.64 -0.57 -19.10
N GLN A 238 -15.67 -0.07 -18.43
CA GLN A 238 -16.90 0.35 -19.08
C GLN A 238 -16.71 1.61 -19.93
N ASN A 239 -17.47 1.79 -21.03
CA ASN A 239 -17.46 3.00 -21.85
C ASN A 239 -18.88 3.56 -22.02
N ALA A 240 -19.35 4.22 -20.97
CA ALA A 240 -20.70 4.74 -20.88
C ALA A 240 -21.04 5.74 -21.99
N LYS A 241 -22.31 5.75 -22.39
CA LYS A 241 -22.90 6.64 -23.42
C LYS A 241 -24.11 7.41 -22.91
N VAL A 242 -24.62 7.05 -21.73
CA VAL A 242 -25.76 7.70 -21.08
C VAL A 242 -25.42 8.11 -19.66
N ALA A 243 -26.30 8.91 -19.06
CA ALA A 243 -26.18 9.35 -17.68
C ALA A 243 -26.43 8.23 -16.66
N ASN A 244 -25.94 8.49 -15.43
CA ASN A 244 -25.91 7.55 -14.31
C ASN A 244 -25.26 6.20 -14.63
N PRO A 245 -24.11 6.16 -15.34
CA PRO A 245 -23.47 4.90 -15.63
C PRO A 245 -22.51 4.48 -14.51
N TYR A 246 -22.56 3.23 -14.08
CA TYR A 246 -21.64 2.72 -13.06
C TYR A 246 -20.99 1.41 -13.49
N GLY A 247 -19.68 1.31 -13.23
CA GLY A 247 -18.94 0.07 -13.41
C GLY A 247 -19.56 -1.07 -12.61
N ILE A 248 -20.00 -0.81 -11.38
CA ILE A 248 -20.78 -1.74 -10.56
C ILE A 248 -21.95 -1.01 -9.89
N SER A 249 -23.16 -1.50 -10.09
CA SER A 249 -24.37 -0.97 -9.44
C SER A 249 -25.06 -2.03 -8.58
N VAL A 250 -25.26 -1.71 -7.31
CA VAL A 250 -25.84 -2.60 -6.29
C VAL A 250 -27.15 -2.00 -5.80
N HIS A 251 -28.25 -2.68 -6.10
CA HIS A 251 -29.60 -2.33 -5.64
C HIS A 251 -30.21 -3.48 -4.81
N VAL A 252 -29.37 -4.27 -4.14
CA VAL A 252 -29.79 -5.44 -3.35
C VAL A 252 -29.19 -5.38 -1.95
N ASN A 253 -29.88 -5.99 -1.00
CA ASN A 253 -29.40 -6.11 0.37
C ASN A 253 -28.41 -7.28 0.51
N ASN A 254 -27.65 -7.31 1.61
CA ASN A 254 -26.80 -8.44 2.01
C ASN A 254 -25.78 -8.85 0.92
N ALA A 255 -25.08 -7.87 0.35
CA ALA A 255 -24.12 -8.07 -0.73
C ALA A 255 -22.67 -7.76 -0.32
N LYS A 256 -21.71 -8.30 -1.06
CA LYS A 256 -20.28 -8.01 -0.91
C LYS A 256 -19.66 -7.64 -2.24
N VAL A 257 -18.94 -6.52 -2.30
CA VAL A 257 -18.23 -6.05 -3.49
C VAL A 257 -16.75 -5.88 -3.14
N TYR A 258 -15.86 -6.75 -3.65
CA TYR A 258 -14.46 -6.72 -3.22
C TYR A 258 -13.42 -7.16 -4.25
N ASN A 259 -12.18 -6.67 -4.11
CA ASN A 259 -11.06 -6.98 -5.00
C ASN A 259 -11.33 -6.68 -6.49
N ASN A 260 -12.29 -5.82 -6.83
CA ASN A 260 -12.53 -5.46 -8.22
C ASN A 260 -11.57 -4.34 -8.66
N THR A 261 -11.19 -4.34 -9.93
CA THR A 261 -10.54 -3.21 -10.61
C THR A 261 -11.56 -2.56 -11.53
N ILE A 262 -11.89 -1.29 -11.27
CA ILE A 262 -12.93 -0.55 -11.98
C ILE A 262 -12.29 0.69 -12.58
N THR A 263 -12.02 0.64 -13.88
CA THR A 263 -11.34 1.69 -14.64
C THR A 263 -12.10 1.97 -15.94
N PRO A 264 -13.31 2.55 -15.86
CA PRO A 264 -14.07 2.91 -17.04
C PRO A 264 -13.29 3.88 -17.94
N GLN A 265 -13.43 3.70 -19.26
CA GLN A 265 -12.98 4.68 -20.26
C GLN A 265 -13.83 5.96 -20.19
N ASN A 266 -15.10 5.80 -19.84
CA ASN A 266 -16.06 6.85 -19.53
C ASN A 266 -17.10 6.27 -18.57
N GLY A 267 -17.27 6.86 -17.39
CA GLY A 267 -18.29 6.46 -16.42
C GLY A 267 -17.85 6.56 -14.97
N ARG A 268 -18.67 6.00 -14.09
CA ARG A 268 -18.53 6.06 -12.62
C ARG A 268 -18.12 4.70 -12.05
N GLY A 269 -17.84 4.66 -10.76
CA GLY A 269 -17.31 3.49 -10.08
C GLY A 269 -18.41 2.61 -9.53
N ILE A 270 -18.59 2.63 -8.21
CA ILE A 270 -19.53 1.78 -7.47
C ILE A 270 -20.73 2.61 -7.03
N HIS A 271 -21.94 2.11 -7.28
CA HIS A 271 -23.19 2.68 -6.77
C HIS A 271 -23.85 1.74 -5.77
N LEU A 272 -24.14 2.27 -4.58
CA LEU A 272 -24.92 1.62 -3.53
C LEU A 272 -26.25 2.37 -3.42
N ALA A 273 -27.30 1.80 -4.01
CA ALA A 273 -28.58 2.48 -4.22
C ALA A 273 -29.68 1.89 -3.35
N GLY A 274 -29.97 2.53 -2.21
CA GLY A 274 -31.05 2.12 -1.29
C GLY A 274 -30.87 0.72 -0.71
N CYS A 275 -29.62 0.24 -0.63
CA CYS A 275 -29.29 -1.11 -0.17
C CYS A 275 -28.89 -1.15 1.30
N SER A 276 -29.13 -2.30 1.93
CA SER A 276 -28.80 -2.55 3.34
C SER A 276 -27.83 -3.72 3.52
N ASN A 277 -26.98 -3.67 4.55
CA ASN A 277 -26.04 -4.75 4.91
C ASN A 277 -25.04 -5.08 3.79
N VAL A 278 -24.47 -4.07 3.13
CA VAL A 278 -23.51 -4.26 2.02
C VAL A 278 -22.08 -3.94 2.47
N GLU A 279 -21.15 -4.85 2.19
CA GLU A 279 -19.72 -4.62 2.39
C GLU A 279 -19.01 -4.29 1.06
N VAL A 280 -18.27 -3.19 1.01
CA VAL A 280 -17.46 -2.79 -0.15
C VAL A 280 -16.00 -2.65 0.29
N TYR A 281 -15.11 -3.54 -0.18
CA TYR A 281 -13.73 -3.52 0.30
C TYR A 281 -12.65 -3.98 -0.66
N SER A 282 -11.43 -3.47 -0.48
CA SER A 282 -10.26 -3.88 -1.29
C SER A 282 -10.45 -3.68 -2.80
N ASN A 283 -11.34 -2.77 -3.23
CA ASN A 283 -11.51 -2.42 -4.63
C ASN A 283 -10.51 -1.32 -5.03
N THR A 284 -10.08 -1.36 -6.29
CA THR A 284 -9.33 -0.28 -6.95
C THR A 284 -10.25 0.37 -7.97
N VAL A 285 -10.55 1.65 -7.78
CA VAL A 285 -11.53 2.41 -8.57
C VAL A 285 -10.84 3.64 -9.14
N THR A 286 -10.93 3.84 -10.45
CA THR A 286 -10.43 5.04 -11.13
C THR A 286 -11.46 5.50 -12.15
N VAL A 287 -12.06 6.67 -11.93
CA VAL A 287 -13.25 7.11 -12.67
C VAL A 287 -13.04 8.45 -13.35
N MET A 288 -13.72 8.60 -14.48
CA MET A 288 -13.78 9.83 -15.27
C MET A 288 -15.06 9.79 -16.12
N GLU A 289 -15.96 10.75 -15.94
CA GLU A 289 -17.22 10.89 -16.68
C GLU A 289 -17.19 12.16 -17.54
N GLY A 290 -17.31 11.97 -18.85
CA GLY A 290 -17.38 13.03 -19.85
C GLY A 290 -18.81 13.53 -20.04
N VAL A 291 -18.99 14.40 -21.04
CA VAL A 291 -20.32 14.88 -21.43
C VAL A 291 -21.20 13.71 -21.88
N ASN A 292 -22.43 13.68 -21.39
CA ASN A 292 -23.46 12.73 -21.84
C ASN A 292 -24.68 13.52 -22.36
N PRO A 293 -25.62 12.88 -23.08
CA PRO A 293 -26.76 13.58 -23.69
C PRO A 293 -27.71 14.30 -22.72
N GLU A 294 -27.62 14.04 -21.42
CA GLU A 294 -28.56 14.53 -20.41
C GLU A 294 -27.93 15.57 -19.47
N TYR A 295 -26.64 15.46 -19.21
CA TYR A 295 -25.91 16.34 -18.31
C TYR A 295 -24.61 16.82 -18.95
N SER A 296 -24.43 18.14 -18.89
CA SER A 296 -23.22 18.82 -19.33
C SER A 296 -22.86 19.91 -18.31
N PRO A 297 -21.76 19.75 -17.54
CA PRO A 297 -20.83 18.63 -17.52
C PRO A 297 -21.35 17.39 -16.75
N GLY A 298 -20.72 16.22 -16.93
CA GLY A 298 -21.01 14.99 -16.17
C GLY A 298 -20.50 15.03 -14.72
N TRP A 299 -20.79 14.01 -13.92
CA TRP A 299 -20.34 13.89 -12.52
C TRP A 299 -19.74 12.51 -12.26
N SER A 300 -18.41 12.45 -12.19
CA SER A 300 -17.70 11.22 -11.86
C SER A 300 -17.87 10.92 -10.37
N HIS A 301 -18.48 9.78 -10.04
CA HIS A 301 -18.54 9.29 -8.66
C HIS A 301 -17.67 8.03 -8.53
N GLY A 302 -16.70 8.04 -7.60
CA GLY A 302 -15.87 6.87 -7.30
C GLY A 302 -16.67 5.80 -6.58
N ILE A 303 -17.14 6.11 -5.37
CA ILE A 303 -18.16 5.33 -4.66
C ILE A 303 -19.30 6.29 -4.30
N LYS A 304 -20.51 5.97 -4.74
CA LYS A 304 -21.73 6.72 -4.39
C LYS A 304 -22.63 5.88 -3.49
N VAL A 305 -23.00 6.46 -2.35
CA VAL A 305 -24.02 5.94 -1.44
C VAL A 305 -25.27 6.80 -1.57
N GLU A 306 -26.39 6.19 -1.91
CA GLU A 306 -27.70 6.84 -1.93
C GLU A 306 -28.64 6.10 -0.98
N ASN A 307 -28.86 6.66 0.22
CA ASN A 307 -29.76 6.11 1.25
C ASN A 307 -29.49 4.64 1.63
N GLY A 308 -28.24 4.20 1.59
CA GLY A 308 -27.87 2.86 2.05
C GLY A 308 -27.76 2.79 3.57
N THR A 309 -27.99 1.61 4.15
CA THR A 309 -27.93 1.37 5.60
C THR A 309 -27.08 0.14 5.96
N ASN A 310 -26.51 0.13 7.16
CA ASN A 310 -25.58 -0.87 7.68
C ASN A 310 -24.49 -1.24 6.67
N LEU A 311 -23.95 -0.22 6.00
CA LEU A 311 -22.89 -0.38 5.01
C LEU A 311 -21.53 -0.43 5.70
N LYS A 312 -20.61 -1.22 5.15
CA LYS A 312 -19.19 -1.20 5.53
C LYS A 312 -18.33 -0.96 4.31
N ILE A 313 -17.70 0.20 4.22
CA ILE A 313 -16.85 0.59 3.09
C ILE A 313 -15.41 0.72 3.59
N TYR A 314 -14.53 -0.21 3.22
CA TYR A 314 -13.17 -0.23 3.80
C TYR A 314 -12.06 -0.76 2.92
N ASN A 315 -10.81 -0.32 3.16
CA ASN A 315 -9.63 -0.77 2.40
C ASN A 315 -9.74 -0.55 0.88
N ASN A 316 -10.56 0.37 0.40
CA ASN A 316 -10.65 0.70 -1.03
C ASN A 316 -9.64 1.78 -1.40
N THR A 317 -9.15 1.74 -2.64
CA THR A 317 -8.40 2.83 -3.26
C THR A 317 -9.23 3.41 -4.39
N VAL A 318 -9.62 4.68 -4.27
CA VAL A 318 -10.56 5.32 -5.17
C VAL A 318 -9.96 6.63 -5.68
N THR A 319 -9.92 6.80 -6.99
CA THR A 319 -9.45 8.01 -7.66
C THR A 319 -10.52 8.51 -8.62
N ALA A 320 -10.88 9.79 -8.52
CA ALA A 320 -11.83 10.44 -9.42
C ALA A 320 -11.17 11.64 -10.10
N TYR A 321 -11.32 11.74 -11.43
CA TYR A 321 -10.72 12.81 -12.22
C TYR A 321 -11.77 13.75 -12.80
N ALA A 322 -11.44 15.05 -12.78
CA ALA A 322 -12.20 16.15 -13.36
C ALA A 322 -11.31 16.99 -14.30
N GLY A 323 -11.93 17.70 -15.25
CA GLY A 323 -11.21 18.50 -16.23
C GLY A 323 -10.54 17.65 -17.31
N THR A 324 -9.40 18.11 -17.84
CA THR A 324 -8.74 17.47 -18.98
C THR A 324 -7.79 16.35 -18.54
N VAL A 325 -8.08 15.12 -18.96
CA VAL A 325 -7.20 13.96 -18.75
C VAL A 325 -6.95 13.27 -20.10
N GLY A 326 -5.68 13.08 -20.46
CA GLY A 326 -5.31 12.42 -21.72
C GLY A 326 -5.89 13.10 -22.98
N GLY A 327 -6.08 14.43 -22.94
CA GLY A 327 -6.64 15.21 -24.05
C GLY A 327 -8.17 15.21 -24.17
N LYS A 328 -8.90 14.62 -23.21
CA LYS A 328 -10.38 14.65 -23.15
C LYS A 328 -10.85 15.43 -21.94
N ASP A 329 -11.91 16.24 -22.10
CA ASP A 329 -12.52 17.02 -21.01
C ASP A 329 -13.60 16.22 -20.28
N PHE A 330 -13.50 16.20 -18.95
CA PHE A 330 -14.39 15.52 -18.02
C PHE A 330 -15.07 16.51 -17.08
N GLY A 331 -16.19 16.10 -16.51
CA GLY A 331 -17.00 16.95 -15.64
C GLY A 331 -16.46 17.11 -14.22
N HIS A 332 -17.35 17.12 -13.23
CA HIS A 332 -16.96 17.16 -11.82
C HIS A 332 -16.55 15.76 -11.32
N ALA A 333 -15.84 15.69 -10.20
CA ALA A 333 -15.34 14.43 -9.64
C ALA A 333 -15.51 14.36 -8.13
N TYR A 334 -16.20 13.33 -7.66
CA TYR A 334 -16.38 13.00 -6.25
C TYR A 334 -15.83 11.60 -5.98
N ALA A 335 -14.81 11.48 -5.14
CA ALA A 335 -14.20 10.18 -4.86
C ALA A 335 -15.12 9.33 -3.97
N LEU A 336 -15.62 9.91 -2.88
CA LEU A 336 -16.72 9.38 -2.08
C LEU A 336 -17.88 10.38 -2.06
N ASP A 337 -19.07 9.92 -2.39
CA ASP A 337 -20.29 10.71 -2.34
C ASP A 337 -21.33 10.04 -1.45
N LEU A 338 -21.70 10.73 -0.36
CA LEU A 338 -22.70 10.29 0.60
C LEU A 338 -23.95 11.15 0.47
N THR A 339 -24.96 10.60 -0.18
CA THR A 339 -26.28 11.23 -0.34
C THR A 339 -27.30 10.53 0.56
N MET A 340 -27.72 11.22 1.61
CA MET A 340 -28.52 10.66 2.71
C MET A 340 -29.83 11.44 2.89
N THR A 341 -30.73 11.37 1.91
CA THR A 341 -32.02 12.08 1.95
C THR A 341 -33.09 11.42 2.84
N SER A 342 -32.84 10.19 3.32
CA SER A 342 -33.68 9.56 4.32
C SER A 342 -33.26 9.95 5.74
N GLY A 343 -34.21 10.34 6.59
CA GLY A 343 -33.96 10.62 8.02
C GLY A 343 -33.82 9.36 8.90
N ALA A 344 -33.65 8.18 8.30
CA ALA A 344 -33.52 6.91 9.03
C ALA A 344 -32.10 6.70 9.54
N ASP A 345 -31.98 6.00 10.68
CA ASP A 345 -30.67 5.64 11.20
C ASP A 345 -29.95 4.64 10.29
N THR A 346 -28.76 5.00 9.79
CA THR A 346 -28.07 4.20 8.79
C THR A 346 -26.99 3.31 9.34
N HIS A 347 -26.38 3.57 10.50
CA HIS A 347 -25.27 2.75 11.03
C HIS A 347 -24.16 2.43 10.00
N ASN A 348 -23.87 3.34 9.07
CA ASN A 348 -22.87 3.13 8.04
C ASN A 348 -21.45 3.33 8.60
N GLU A 349 -20.50 2.48 8.24
CA GLU A 349 -19.10 2.54 8.69
C GLU A 349 -18.16 2.67 7.47
N ILE A 350 -17.32 3.70 7.44
CA ILE A 350 -16.42 4.00 6.31
C ILE A 350 -15.01 4.20 6.84
N TYR A 351 -14.10 3.27 6.53
CA TYR A 351 -12.78 3.27 7.16
C TYR A 351 -11.62 2.66 6.39
N ASN A 352 -10.39 3.08 6.69
CA ASN A 352 -9.17 2.56 6.07
C ASN A 352 -9.16 2.65 4.53
N ASN A 353 -9.89 3.60 3.94
CA ASN A 353 -9.88 3.83 2.50
C ASN A 353 -8.91 4.95 2.13
N THR A 354 -8.49 4.98 0.87
CA THR A 354 -7.87 6.15 0.24
C THR A 354 -8.79 6.68 -0.85
N PHE A 355 -9.27 7.90 -0.67
CA PHE A 355 -10.12 8.61 -1.63
C PHE A 355 -9.35 9.81 -2.17
N MET A 356 -9.18 9.86 -3.50
CA MET A 356 -8.47 10.94 -4.18
C MET A 356 -9.35 11.55 -5.27
N ALA A 357 -9.46 12.87 -5.30
CA ALA A 357 -10.13 13.60 -6.37
C ALA A 357 -9.19 14.68 -6.93
N ILE A 358 -8.99 14.70 -8.25
CA ILE A 358 -8.09 15.66 -8.91
C ILE A 358 -8.81 16.35 -10.06
N THR A 359 -8.69 17.67 -10.13
CA THR A 359 -9.11 18.47 -11.29
C THR A 359 -7.90 19.09 -11.98
N SER A 360 -7.92 19.17 -13.31
CA SER A 360 -6.96 19.98 -14.07
C SER A 360 -7.50 21.35 -14.47
N ALA A 361 -8.74 21.68 -14.09
CA ALA A 361 -9.47 22.85 -14.58
C ALA A 361 -10.12 23.64 -13.44
N SER A 362 -10.04 24.97 -13.50
CA SER A 362 -10.55 25.88 -12.47
C SER A 362 -12.07 26.00 -12.44
N ASN A 363 -12.76 25.60 -13.51
CA ASN A 363 -14.22 25.57 -13.63
C ASN A 363 -14.81 24.16 -13.37
N ARG A 364 -14.04 23.27 -12.75
CA ARG A 364 -14.45 21.90 -12.41
C ARG A 364 -14.16 21.65 -10.93
N THR A 365 -15.06 20.88 -10.31
CA THR A 365 -14.96 20.54 -8.89
C THR A 365 -14.36 19.15 -8.73
N ALA A 366 -13.41 19.01 -7.81
CA ALA A 366 -12.87 17.72 -7.39
C ALA A 366 -12.92 17.59 -5.86
N VAL A 367 -13.75 16.67 -5.36
CA VAL A 367 -14.02 16.48 -3.92
C VAL A 367 -13.65 15.07 -3.48
N ALA A 368 -12.84 14.94 -2.43
CA ALA A 368 -12.52 13.63 -1.88
C ALA A 368 -13.68 13.03 -1.07
N LEU A 369 -14.32 13.83 -0.21
CA LEU A 369 -15.51 13.49 0.56
C LEU A 369 -16.65 14.49 0.30
N HIS A 370 -17.70 14.03 -0.38
CA HIS A 370 -18.88 14.81 -0.70
C HIS A 370 -20.05 14.40 0.19
N LEU A 371 -20.70 15.36 0.84
CA LEU A 371 -21.74 15.15 1.85
C LEU A 371 -23.01 15.88 1.45
N VAL A 372 -24.11 15.14 1.27
CA VAL A 372 -25.42 15.65 0.88
C VAL A 372 -26.49 15.12 1.83
N ASP A 373 -27.13 16.04 2.55
CA ASP A 373 -28.21 15.80 3.51
C ASP A 373 -27.86 14.85 4.68
N VAL A 374 -26.58 14.84 5.07
CA VAL A 374 -26.10 14.03 6.21
C VAL A 374 -26.48 14.74 7.52
N ARG A 375 -27.10 14.04 8.47
CA ARG A 375 -27.68 14.57 9.72
C ARG A 375 -27.59 13.57 10.88
N ALA A 376 -27.97 14.03 12.07
CA ALA A 376 -28.28 13.19 13.23
C ALA A 376 -29.16 11.99 12.83
N GLY A 377 -28.76 10.77 13.21
CA GLY A 377 -29.45 9.54 12.84
C GLY A 377 -28.88 8.92 11.57
N ASN A 378 -28.86 9.63 10.44
CA ASN A 378 -28.40 9.04 9.18
C ASN A 378 -26.86 9.11 8.96
N ALA A 379 -26.12 9.75 9.87
CA ALA A 379 -24.67 9.95 9.75
C ALA A 379 -23.88 8.63 9.70
N ALA A 380 -22.88 8.59 8.81
CA ALA A 380 -21.91 7.51 8.77
C ALA A 380 -20.77 7.74 9.78
N GLU A 381 -20.28 6.67 10.40
CA GLU A 381 -19.00 6.68 11.11
C GLU A 381 -17.86 6.70 10.09
N ILE A 382 -17.16 7.84 9.98
CA ILE A 382 -16.07 8.01 9.01
C ILE A 382 -14.74 8.06 9.77
N HIS A 383 -13.90 7.05 9.61
CA HIS A 383 -12.63 7.01 10.35
C HIS A 383 -11.44 6.33 9.68
N ASN A 384 -10.22 6.73 10.03
CA ASN A 384 -8.99 6.12 9.50
C ASN A 384 -8.87 6.14 7.97
N ASN A 385 -9.53 7.06 7.27
CA ASN A 385 -9.43 7.22 5.82
C ASN A 385 -8.40 8.30 5.47
N ILE A 386 -7.90 8.25 4.23
CA ILE A 386 -7.08 9.30 3.63
C ILE A 386 -7.92 9.98 2.54
N PHE A 387 -8.14 11.28 2.67
CA PHE A 387 -8.88 12.11 1.72
C PHE A 387 -7.93 13.10 1.04
N ARG A 388 -7.71 12.92 -0.25
CA ARG A 388 -6.77 13.68 -1.08
C ARG A 388 -7.49 14.52 -2.12
N SER A 389 -7.16 15.80 -2.21
CA SER A 389 -7.66 16.62 -3.30
C SER A 389 -6.73 17.79 -3.63
N ASN A 390 -6.80 18.24 -4.87
CA ASN A 390 -6.21 19.51 -5.29
C ASN A 390 -7.26 20.65 -5.40
N ASN A 391 -8.51 20.36 -5.05
CA ASN A 391 -9.62 21.32 -5.00
C ASN A 391 -10.32 21.30 -3.63
N TYR A 392 -11.16 20.32 -3.29
CA TYR A 392 -11.76 20.21 -1.94
C TYR A 392 -11.49 18.84 -1.30
N ASN A 393 -11.00 18.81 -0.06
CA ASN A 393 -10.93 17.52 0.68
C ASN A 393 -12.33 17.12 1.14
N VAL A 394 -13.10 18.05 1.71
CA VAL A 394 -14.48 17.81 2.14
C VAL A 394 -15.39 18.91 1.60
N MET A 395 -16.54 18.53 1.07
CA MET A 395 -17.60 19.46 0.68
C MET A 395 -18.92 19.08 1.35
N PHE A 396 -19.49 20.05 2.07
CA PHE A 396 -20.85 20.03 2.57
C PHE A 396 -21.73 20.73 1.54
N ASP A 397 -22.57 19.98 0.84
CA ASP A 397 -23.33 20.47 -0.31
C ASP A 397 -24.58 21.28 0.11
N TYR A 398 -25.36 21.72 -0.86
CA TYR A 398 -26.52 22.60 -0.75
C TYR A 398 -27.56 22.13 0.28
N ASP A 399 -27.82 20.83 0.32
CA ASP A 399 -28.78 20.22 1.24
C ASP A 399 -28.18 19.97 2.65
N SER A 400 -26.98 20.50 2.91
CA SER A 400 -26.22 20.48 4.17
C SER A 400 -25.59 19.13 4.56
N GLY A 401 -24.64 19.19 5.50
CA GLY A 401 -24.16 18.06 6.28
C GLY A 401 -23.93 18.51 7.72
N SER A 402 -24.77 18.05 8.64
CA SER A 402 -24.71 18.38 10.06
C SER A 402 -24.43 17.13 10.89
N GLU A 403 -23.80 17.32 12.03
CA GLU A 403 -23.50 16.24 12.99
C GLU A 403 -22.63 15.13 12.39
N VAL A 404 -21.82 15.48 11.39
CA VAL A 404 -20.85 14.55 10.81
C VAL A 404 -19.72 14.34 11.81
N TYR A 405 -19.57 13.09 12.25
CA TYR A 405 -18.51 12.67 13.15
C TYR A 405 -17.40 11.95 12.38
N SER A 406 -16.29 12.66 12.17
CA SER A 406 -15.11 12.17 11.45
C SER A 406 -13.95 12.03 12.44
N ARG A 407 -13.38 10.83 12.59
CA ARG A 407 -12.25 10.60 13.51
C ARG A 407 -11.02 9.94 12.86
N SER A 408 -9.82 10.37 13.23
CA SER A 408 -8.58 9.74 12.77
C SER A 408 -8.43 9.65 11.24
N ASN A 409 -9.07 10.56 10.51
CA ASN A 409 -8.88 10.69 9.07
C ASN A 409 -7.65 11.57 8.78
N THR A 410 -7.07 11.42 7.60
CA THR A 410 -6.00 12.26 7.07
C THR A 410 -6.54 13.08 5.91
N PHE A 411 -6.42 14.40 5.96
CA PHE A 411 -6.79 15.29 4.86
C PHE A 411 -5.52 15.85 4.22
N GLU A 412 -5.32 15.59 2.94
CA GLU A 412 -4.07 15.88 2.25
C GLU A 412 -4.33 16.71 0.99
N LEU A 413 -3.62 17.82 0.87
CA LEU A 413 -3.49 18.55 -0.39
C LEU A 413 -2.49 17.79 -1.27
N THR A 414 -2.90 17.45 -2.49
CA THR A 414 -2.07 16.72 -3.46
C THR A 414 -2.13 17.41 -4.82
N GLY A 415 -1.05 17.33 -5.60
CA GLY A 415 -0.98 17.96 -6.92
C GLY A 415 -1.01 19.50 -6.86
N THR A 416 -1.19 20.13 -8.03
CA THR A 416 -1.25 21.60 -8.11
C THR A 416 -2.60 22.11 -7.58
N PRO A 417 -2.62 22.99 -6.56
CA PRO A 417 -3.86 23.52 -6.00
C PRO A 417 -4.66 24.34 -7.03
N ILE A 418 -5.96 24.08 -7.14
CA ILE A 418 -6.88 24.81 -8.02
C ILE A 418 -8.13 25.17 -7.21
N ASN A 419 -8.32 26.46 -6.92
CA ASN A 419 -9.39 26.95 -6.03
C ASN A 419 -9.47 26.13 -4.72
N TYR A 420 -8.30 25.77 -4.19
CA TYR A 420 -8.19 24.78 -3.14
C TYR A 420 -8.66 25.32 -1.80
N HIS A 421 -9.47 24.53 -1.11
CA HIS A 421 -9.77 24.68 0.30
C HIS A 421 -9.93 23.30 0.95
N THR A 422 -9.51 23.14 2.20
CA THR A 422 -9.69 21.84 2.88
C THR A 422 -11.18 21.53 3.08
N LEU A 423 -11.95 22.52 3.56
CA LEU A 423 -13.40 22.38 3.79
C LEU A 423 -14.19 23.40 2.96
N ASN A 424 -15.20 22.93 2.22
CA ASN A 424 -16.16 23.77 1.50
C ASN A 424 -17.56 23.63 2.09
N PHE A 425 -18.18 24.74 2.51
CA PHE A 425 -19.55 24.80 3.01
C PHE A 425 -20.46 25.49 2.00
N TYR A 426 -21.02 24.73 1.07
CA TYR A 426 -21.89 25.22 0.01
C TYR A 426 -23.38 25.19 0.41
N THR A 427 -23.72 25.73 1.59
CA THR A 427 -25.07 25.52 2.15
C THR A 427 -26.18 26.31 1.44
N GLY A 428 -27.34 25.67 1.33
CA GLY A 428 -28.60 26.24 0.88
C GLY A 428 -29.43 26.81 2.04
N PRO A 429 -30.72 26.43 2.17
CA PRO A 429 -31.60 26.90 3.24
C PRO A 429 -31.32 26.24 4.61
N THR A 430 -30.54 25.14 4.62
CA THR A 430 -30.23 24.38 5.82
C THR A 430 -28.76 24.53 6.18
N ALA A 431 -28.46 24.77 7.46
CA ALA A 431 -27.09 24.98 7.94
C ALA A 431 -26.36 23.65 8.12
N SER A 432 -25.03 23.66 8.00
CA SER A 432 -24.15 22.50 8.25
C SER A 432 -23.42 22.65 9.59
N ILE A 433 -24.05 22.23 10.68
CA ILE A 433 -23.61 22.53 12.07
C ILE A 433 -23.24 21.27 12.84
N SER A 434 -22.59 21.45 14.00
CA SER A 434 -22.26 20.37 14.94
C SER A 434 -21.34 19.28 14.36
N ASN A 435 -20.57 19.60 13.32
CA ASN A 435 -19.61 18.67 12.73
C ASN A 435 -18.35 18.55 13.58
N ILE A 436 -17.74 17.36 13.66
CA ILE A 436 -16.56 17.12 14.49
C ILE A 436 -15.47 16.42 13.66
N PHE A 437 -14.28 17.01 13.67
CA PHE A 437 -13.04 16.41 13.18
C PHE A 437 -12.16 16.04 14.38
N LEU A 438 -12.26 14.79 14.84
CA LEU A 438 -11.55 14.30 16.01
C LEU A 438 -10.25 13.58 15.64
N ASN A 439 -9.14 13.95 16.27
CA ASN A 439 -7.84 13.30 16.12
C ASN A 439 -7.45 13.09 14.64
N SER A 440 -7.84 14.03 13.78
CA SER A 440 -7.61 13.95 12.33
C SER A 440 -6.34 14.71 11.98
N SER A 441 -5.56 14.16 11.06
CA SER A 441 -4.29 14.77 10.63
C SER A 441 -4.46 15.52 9.31
N VAL A 442 -3.56 16.46 9.06
CA VAL A 442 -3.48 17.21 7.80
C VAL A 442 -2.08 17.07 7.20
N ALA A 443 -1.99 17.03 5.87
CA ALA A 443 -0.73 16.88 5.14
C ALA A 443 -0.72 17.67 3.82
N GLY A 444 0.46 17.85 3.22
CA GLY A 444 0.61 18.51 1.91
C GLY A 444 0.27 20.00 1.88
N GLY A 445 0.17 20.65 3.05
CA GLY A 445 -0.27 22.06 3.17
C GLY A 445 -1.78 22.23 3.44
N ALA A 446 -2.53 21.14 3.57
CA ALA A 446 -3.93 21.19 4.02
C ALA A 446 -4.05 21.76 5.45
N SER A 447 -5.20 22.37 5.75
CA SER A 447 -5.51 22.89 7.08
C SER A 447 -7.01 22.83 7.33
N LEU A 448 -7.44 22.23 8.43
CA LEU A 448 -8.86 22.23 8.80
C LEU A 448 -9.41 23.63 9.11
N LYS A 449 -8.55 24.66 9.22
CA LYS A 449 -8.94 26.07 9.33
C LYS A 449 -9.06 26.76 7.95
N ASP A 450 -8.54 26.15 6.88
CA ASP A 450 -8.68 26.64 5.52
C ASP A 450 -10.04 26.23 4.94
N ILE A 451 -10.93 27.21 4.87
CA ILE A 451 -12.33 26.99 4.51
C ILE A 451 -12.80 27.97 3.44
N THR A 452 -13.83 27.55 2.71
CA THR A 452 -14.66 28.44 1.91
C THR A 452 -16.14 28.15 2.15
N TYR A 453 -16.99 29.15 1.95
CA TYR A 453 -18.42 29.02 2.22
C TYR A 453 -19.27 29.94 1.35
N ARG A 454 -20.53 29.56 1.15
CA ARG A 454 -21.53 30.35 0.43
C ARG A 454 -22.12 31.44 1.34
N PRO A 455 -21.93 32.76 1.08
CA PRO A 455 -22.44 33.82 1.95
C PRO A 455 -23.97 33.85 2.10
N ALA A 456 -24.68 33.49 1.02
CA ALA A 456 -26.14 33.39 0.99
C ALA A 456 -26.70 32.16 1.73
N GLY A 457 -25.86 31.21 2.14
CA GLY A 457 -26.28 29.99 2.82
C GLY A 457 -26.72 30.20 4.28
N ALA A 458 -27.34 29.19 4.87
CA ALA A 458 -27.89 29.24 6.23
C ALA A 458 -26.84 29.23 7.37
N GLY A 459 -25.56 29.05 7.05
CA GLY A 459 -24.45 29.02 8.02
C GLY A 459 -23.82 27.63 8.17
N PHE A 460 -22.80 27.53 9.01
CA PHE A 460 -22.10 26.28 9.30
C PHE A 460 -21.42 26.32 10.68
N GLY A 461 -21.03 25.16 11.19
CA GLY A 461 -20.25 25.04 12.41
C GLY A 461 -19.54 23.69 12.53
N TYR A 462 -18.30 23.70 13.01
CA TYR A 462 -17.53 22.50 13.24
C TYR A 462 -16.48 22.68 14.34
N LYS A 463 -16.06 21.56 14.92
CA LYS A 463 -15.02 21.50 15.96
C LYS A 463 -13.83 20.67 15.47
N ILE A 464 -12.63 21.19 15.70
CA ILE A 464 -11.40 20.41 15.60
C ILE A 464 -11.10 19.90 17.01
N GLN A 465 -11.11 18.59 17.19
CA GLN A 465 -10.91 17.96 18.50
C GLN A 465 -9.73 17.00 18.48
N ASN A 466 -9.14 16.76 19.64
CA ASN A 466 -8.02 15.85 19.84
C ASN A 466 -8.15 15.14 21.20
N TYR A 467 -7.45 14.03 21.39
CA TYR A 467 -7.48 13.31 22.67
C TYR A 467 -6.43 13.83 23.65
N LEU A 468 -6.85 14.07 24.90
CA LEU A 468 -5.96 14.00 26.04
C LEU A 468 -5.98 12.57 26.59
N ASN A 469 -4.84 11.89 26.50
CA ASN A 469 -4.59 10.61 27.16
C ASN A 469 -3.79 10.87 28.43
N LEU A 470 -4.44 10.74 29.58
CA LEU A 470 -3.84 10.98 30.88
C LEU A 470 -3.50 9.65 31.55
N THR A 471 -2.30 9.56 32.13
CA THR A 471 -1.90 8.51 33.08
C THR A 471 -1.60 9.18 34.43
N VAL A 472 -2.28 8.74 35.49
CA VAL A 472 -2.07 9.25 36.85
C VAL A 472 -1.36 8.18 37.66
N LEU A 473 -0.21 8.54 38.24
CA LEU A 473 0.64 7.65 39.01
C LEU A 473 0.74 8.09 40.47
N ASN A 474 1.05 7.14 41.34
CA ASN A 474 1.59 7.44 42.66
C ASN A 474 3.08 7.79 42.44
N ALA A 475 3.60 8.80 43.14
CA ALA A 475 5.03 9.14 43.11
C ALA A 475 5.96 7.93 43.36
N ASN A 476 5.46 6.88 44.03
CA ASN A 476 6.18 5.62 44.29
C ASN A 476 6.07 4.57 43.16
N GLY A 477 5.49 4.90 42.00
CA GLY A 477 5.46 4.06 40.80
C GLY A 477 4.13 3.39 40.40
N PRO A 478 3.23 2.93 41.30
CA PRO A 478 1.99 2.27 40.86
C PRO A 478 0.96 3.26 40.32
N ALA A 479 0.16 2.84 39.34
CA ALA A 479 -0.91 3.65 38.77
C ALA A 479 -2.04 3.93 39.78
N LEU A 480 -2.59 5.15 39.74
CA LEU A 480 -3.64 5.59 40.66
C LEU A 480 -5.01 5.48 40.01
N THR A 481 -5.77 4.49 40.45
CA THR A 481 -7.17 4.31 40.08
C THR A 481 -8.10 5.26 40.81
N GLY A 482 -9.17 5.69 40.13
CA GLY A 482 -10.23 6.47 40.74
C GLY A 482 -9.84 7.90 41.08
N ALA A 483 -8.84 8.49 40.43
CA ALA A 483 -8.48 9.90 40.59
C ALA A 483 -9.44 10.77 39.78
N ASP A 484 -9.99 11.80 40.42
CA ASP A 484 -10.89 12.76 39.79
C ASP A 484 -10.08 13.72 38.91
N VAL A 485 -10.58 13.95 37.70
CA VAL A 485 -9.92 14.79 36.69
C VAL A 485 -10.91 15.84 36.20
N VAL A 486 -10.47 17.10 36.21
CA VAL A 486 -11.22 18.25 35.68
C VAL A 486 -10.33 18.97 34.68
N VAL A 487 -10.85 19.21 33.47
CA VAL A 487 -10.13 19.93 32.42
C VAL A 487 -10.86 21.23 32.08
N LYS A 488 -10.13 22.34 32.13
CA LYS A 488 -10.63 23.68 31.81
C LYS A 488 -9.90 24.28 30.61
N ASP A 489 -10.63 25.04 29.78
CA ASP A 489 -10.04 25.82 28.69
C ASP A 489 -9.33 27.10 29.19
N LYS A 490 -8.73 27.86 28.25
CA LYS A 490 -8.06 29.13 28.55
C LYS A 490 -8.94 30.22 29.15
N PHE A 491 -10.27 30.07 29.05
CA PHE A 491 -11.26 30.99 29.61
C PHE A 491 -11.73 30.54 31.01
N GLY A 492 -11.23 29.40 31.50
CA GLY A 492 -11.62 28.82 32.79
C GLY A 492 -12.91 28.01 32.76
N ASN A 493 -13.51 27.79 31.58
CA ASN A 493 -14.71 26.97 31.47
C ASN A 493 -14.34 25.48 31.56
N THR A 494 -15.16 24.70 32.25
CA THR A 494 -14.96 23.24 32.34
C THR A 494 -15.36 22.59 31.02
N GLN A 495 -14.42 21.91 30.38
CA GLN A 495 -14.60 21.27 29.08
C GLN A 495 -14.82 19.76 29.21
N ALA A 496 -14.21 19.11 30.20
CA ALA A 496 -14.40 17.70 30.48
C ALA A 496 -14.13 17.39 31.96
N THR A 497 -14.82 16.37 32.48
CA THR A 497 -14.54 15.76 33.78
C THR A 497 -14.52 14.25 33.63
N GLY A 498 -13.79 13.57 34.49
CA GLY A 498 -13.71 12.11 34.47
C GLY A 498 -12.97 11.54 35.65
N VAL A 499 -12.86 10.22 35.69
CA VAL A 499 -12.19 9.48 36.75
C VAL A 499 -11.26 8.46 36.10
N THR A 500 -10.04 8.30 36.62
CA THR A 500 -9.10 7.31 36.10
C THR A 500 -9.59 5.87 36.31
N ASP A 501 -9.32 5.01 35.34
CA ASP A 501 -9.69 3.60 35.35
C ASP A 501 -8.85 2.75 36.33
N SER A 502 -9.02 1.42 36.28
CA SER A 502 -8.28 0.48 37.16
C SER A 502 -6.76 0.48 36.97
N VAL A 503 -6.25 1.02 35.86
CA VAL A 503 -4.82 1.14 35.56
C VAL A 503 -4.36 2.60 35.55
N GLY A 504 -5.13 3.49 36.18
CA GLY A 504 -4.83 4.90 36.36
C GLY A 504 -4.88 5.74 35.09
N LYS A 505 -5.64 5.31 34.07
CA LYS A 505 -5.73 6.01 32.78
C LYS A 505 -7.08 6.65 32.56
N LEU A 506 -7.09 7.73 31.79
CA LEU A 506 -8.30 8.40 31.30
C LEU A 506 -8.03 8.99 29.91
N SER A 507 -8.97 8.81 28.98
CA SER A 507 -8.92 9.43 27.65
C SER A 507 -10.16 10.30 27.45
N MET A 508 -9.97 11.53 27.00
CA MET A 508 -11.07 12.48 26.74
C MET A 508 -10.83 13.27 25.46
N ALA A 509 -11.90 13.52 24.70
CA ALA A 509 -11.86 14.39 23.53
C ALA A 509 -12.01 15.86 23.97
N LEU A 510 -11.09 16.72 23.55
CA LEU A 510 -11.07 18.14 23.86
C LEU A 510 -11.05 18.96 22.56
N THR A 511 -11.72 20.11 22.56
CA THR A 511 -11.82 20.97 21.38
C THR A 511 -10.60 21.88 21.28
N ALA A 512 -9.79 21.74 20.24
CA ALA A 512 -8.69 22.66 19.97
C ALA A 512 -9.23 24.00 19.46
N THR A 513 -10.12 23.93 18.47
CA THR A 513 -10.72 25.07 17.78
C THR A 513 -12.21 24.82 17.56
N ASP A 514 -13.04 25.79 17.93
CA ASP A 514 -14.46 25.85 17.58
C ASP A 514 -14.67 26.89 16.47
N VAL A 515 -15.33 26.51 15.38
CA VAL A 515 -15.55 27.37 14.22
C VAL A 515 -17.04 27.46 13.95
N THR A 516 -17.55 28.70 13.91
CA THR A 516 -18.92 29.02 13.51
C THR A 516 -18.91 29.98 12.34
N GLY A 517 -19.76 29.75 11.35
CA GLY A 517 -19.89 30.56 10.16
C GLY A 517 -21.12 31.47 10.18
N LYS A 518 -20.97 32.68 9.62
CA LYS A 518 -21.98 33.74 9.46
C LYS A 518 -22.41 34.47 10.76
N PRO A 519 -21.54 35.31 11.36
CA PRO A 519 -20.18 35.69 10.90
C PRO A 519 -19.16 34.58 11.15
N LEU A 520 -18.09 34.54 10.35
CA LEU A 520 -17.00 33.59 10.59
C LEU A 520 -16.28 33.96 11.89
N VAL A 521 -16.37 33.07 12.86
CA VAL A 521 -15.68 33.16 14.15
C VAL A 521 -14.93 31.86 14.36
N SER A 522 -13.63 31.96 14.63
CA SER A 522 -12.78 30.83 14.99
C SER A 522 -12.22 31.09 16.39
N THR A 523 -12.53 30.19 17.32
CA THR A 523 -12.15 30.29 18.73
C THR A 523 -11.21 29.16 19.09
N ASP A 524 -9.93 29.47 19.29
CA ASP A 524 -8.97 28.52 19.86
C ASP A 524 -9.13 28.45 21.38
N LEU A 525 -9.22 27.24 21.95
CA LEU A 525 -9.50 27.03 23.38
C LEU A 525 -8.24 26.71 24.21
N SER A 526 -7.11 26.43 23.56
CA SER A 526 -5.82 26.24 24.21
C SER A 526 -5.18 27.56 24.67
N PRO A 527 -4.36 27.57 25.74
CA PRO A 527 -3.95 26.42 26.55
C PRO A 527 -5.08 25.94 27.49
N TYR A 528 -5.04 24.65 27.78
CA TYR A 528 -5.89 23.96 28.75
C TYR A 528 -5.18 23.77 30.08
N THR A 529 -5.96 23.69 31.16
CA THR A 529 -5.50 23.28 32.50
C THR A 529 -6.20 21.98 32.88
N VAL A 530 -5.42 20.95 33.24
CA VAL A 530 -5.94 19.72 33.88
C VAL A 530 -5.65 19.77 35.37
N SER A 531 -6.69 19.57 36.18
CA SER A 531 -6.61 19.45 37.64
C SER A 531 -6.96 18.02 38.05
N ILE A 532 -6.11 17.39 38.86
CA ILE A 532 -6.30 16.02 39.35
C ILE A 532 -6.35 16.01 40.88
N SER A 533 -7.33 15.31 41.43
CA SER A 533 -7.47 15.11 42.87
C SER A 533 -7.79 13.66 43.24
N LYS A 534 -7.31 13.23 44.40
CA LYS A 534 -7.62 11.92 44.99
C LYS A 534 -7.53 12.01 46.50
N LEU A 535 -8.51 11.46 47.21
CA LEU A 535 -8.48 11.39 48.68
C LEU A 535 -7.21 10.67 49.16
N GLY A 536 -6.47 11.29 50.10
CA GLY A 536 -5.19 10.78 50.60
C GLY A 536 -3.96 11.18 49.77
N PHE A 537 -4.13 12.07 48.78
CA PHE A 537 -3.04 12.59 47.94
C PHE A 537 -3.12 14.12 47.80
N VAL A 538 -1.97 14.77 47.59
CA VAL A 538 -1.89 16.20 47.25
C VAL A 538 -2.38 16.41 45.81
N PRO A 539 -3.35 17.31 45.55
CA PRO A 539 -3.81 17.60 44.20
C PRO A 539 -2.70 18.17 43.30
N ALA A 540 -2.81 17.93 42.00
CA ALA A 540 -1.87 18.44 41.00
C ALA A 540 -2.60 19.14 39.85
N GLU A 541 -1.96 20.16 39.26
CA GLU A 541 -2.44 20.81 38.04
C GLU A 541 -1.33 20.90 36.99
N ALA A 542 -1.69 20.81 35.71
CA ALA A 542 -0.77 20.99 34.60
C ALA A 542 -1.43 21.75 33.44
N GLY A 543 -0.67 22.63 32.79
CA GLY A 543 -1.06 23.31 31.57
C GLY A 543 -0.60 22.54 30.32
N PHE A 544 -1.43 22.50 29.28
CA PHE A 544 -1.09 21.85 28.00
C PHE A 544 -1.85 22.48 26.82
N ASN A 545 -1.35 22.31 25.60
CA ASN A 545 -2.06 22.71 24.36
C ASN A 545 -2.61 21.47 23.67
N ILE A 546 -3.80 21.56 23.07
CA ILE A 546 -4.44 20.42 22.40
C ILE A 546 -4.51 20.58 20.86
N GLU A 547 -3.45 21.08 20.24
CA GLU A 547 -3.35 21.18 18.77
C GLU A 547 -3.30 19.81 18.07
N GLN A 548 -2.77 18.82 18.79
CA GLN A 548 -2.78 17.38 18.45
C GLN A 548 -3.04 16.57 19.71
N SER A 549 -3.37 15.28 19.56
CA SER A 549 -3.52 14.38 20.71
C SER A 549 -2.29 14.40 21.63
N GLN A 550 -2.53 14.56 22.93
CA GLN A 550 -1.49 14.65 23.95
C GLN A 550 -1.50 13.42 24.84
N ASN A 551 -0.30 12.96 25.22
CA ASN A 551 -0.13 11.98 26.29
C ASN A 551 0.49 12.70 27.49
N LEU A 552 -0.21 12.76 28.61
CA LEU A 552 0.28 13.35 29.86
C LEU A 552 0.40 12.28 30.93
N GLU A 553 1.50 12.34 31.68
CA GLU A 553 1.71 11.53 32.86
C GLU A 553 1.87 12.45 34.07
N ILE A 554 1.03 12.28 35.09
CA ILE A 554 1.02 13.13 36.28
C ILE A 554 1.07 12.26 37.53
N SER A 555 2.05 12.51 38.39
CA SER A 555 2.21 11.78 39.66
C SER A 555 1.63 12.56 40.83
N LEU A 556 0.86 11.90 41.69
CA LEU A 556 0.38 12.45 42.96
C LEU A 556 1.19 11.89 44.14
N THR A 557 1.38 12.71 45.17
CA THR A 557 2.10 12.34 46.41
C THR A 557 1.10 12.08 47.53
N ALA A 558 1.26 10.97 48.27
CA ALA A 558 0.36 10.62 49.38
C ALA A 558 0.52 11.58 50.58
N THR A 559 -0.56 11.85 51.31
CA THR A 559 -0.59 12.87 52.38
C THR A 559 -0.02 12.41 53.72
N ASP A 560 0.16 11.10 53.96
CA ASP A 560 0.63 10.55 55.24
C ASP A 560 1.63 9.39 55.10
N ALA A 561 2.93 9.67 54.94
CA ALA A 561 3.97 8.65 55.10
C ALA A 561 5.24 9.20 55.81
N PRO A 562 5.68 8.60 56.94
CA PRO A 562 6.94 8.95 57.61
C PRO A 562 8.17 8.38 56.86
N PRO A 563 9.38 8.96 57.06
CA PRO A 563 10.55 8.61 56.26
C PRO A 563 11.20 7.28 56.72
N PRO A 564 11.72 6.43 55.82
CA PRO A 564 12.52 5.29 56.21
C PRO A 564 13.99 5.68 56.46
N ALA A 565 14.62 5.01 57.43
CA ALA A 565 16.03 5.16 57.78
C ALA A 565 16.98 4.68 56.65
N PRO A 566 18.19 5.25 56.52
CA PRO A 566 18.93 5.21 55.26
C PRO A 566 19.73 3.91 55.09
N SER A 567 19.50 3.23 53.96
CA SER A 567 20.61 2.67 53.19
C SER A 567 21.40 3.84 52.60
N CYS A 568 22.73 3.81 52.61
CA CYS A 568 23.57 4.85 52.01
C CYS A 568 23.20 5.05 50.53
N MET A 569 22.32 6.02 50.26
CA MET A 569 21.97 6.43 48.90
C MET A 569 23.10 7.33 48.42
N GLN A 570 23.67 6.95 47.26
CA GLN A 570 24.74 7.70 46.63
C GLN A 570 24.22 9.11 46.32
N ASN A 571 24.84 10.15 46.88
CA ASN A 571 24.44 11.54 46.70
C ASN A 571 25.46 12.23 45.80
N TRP A 572 25.34 11.95 44.51
CA TRP A 572 26.26 12.43 43.49
C TRP A 572 26.05 13.93 43.25
N THR A 573 27.04 14.73 43.61
CA THR A 573 27.15 16.13 43.20
C THR A 573 28.09 16.19 42.00
N CYS A 574 27.57 16.64 40.87
CA CYS A 574 28.34 16.77 39.62
C CYS A 574 28.68 18.24 39.35
N GLN A 575 29.85 18.48 38.80
CA GLN A 575 30.21 19.77 38.24
C GLN A 575 29.43 20.04 36.94
N GLU A 576 29.42 21.31 36.53
CA GLU A 576 28.94 21.71 35.19
C GLU A 576 29.67 20.93 34.09
N TRP A 577 28.98 20.70 32.98
CA TRP A 577 29.58 20.03 31.83
C TRP A 577 30.70 20.87 31.20
N SER A 578 31.77 20.22 30.77
CA SER A 578 32.83 20.83 29.97
C SER A 578 32.28 21.35 28.64
N ALA A 579 33.07 22.21 27.97
CA ALA A 579 32.82 22.53 26.57
C ALA A 579 32.71 21.25 25.72
N CYS A 580 31.87 21.31 24.69
CA CYS A 580 31.66 20.21 23.75
C CYS A 580 32.89 20.05 22.86
N VAL A 581 33.57 18.91 22.92
CA VAL A 581 34.75 18.59 22.11
C VAL A 581 34.51 17.25 21.42
N ASN A 582 34.57 17.21 20.09
CA ASN A 582 34.33 16.01 19.28
C ASN A 582 32.96 15.33 19.53
N GLY A 583 31.91 16.11 19.76
CA GLY A 583 30.55 15.58 19.96
C GLY A 583 30.27 15.05 21.36
N GLU A 584 31.21 15.20 22.28
CA GLU A 584 31.08 14.77 23.68
C GLU A 584 31.44 15.90 24.63
N ARG A 585 30.67 16.02 25.72
CA ARG A 585 30.99 16.87 26.86
C ARG A 585 31.19 15.99 28.08
N THR A 586 32.13 16.37 28.93
CA THR A 586 32.53 15.57 30.09
C THR A 586 32.29 16.34 31.38
N ARG A 587 32.03 15.65 32.48
CA ARG A 587 31.95 16.26 33.81
C ARG A 587 32.49 15.32 34.87
N THR A 588 32.82 15.85 36.04
CA THR A 588 33.18 15.04 37.20
C THR A 588 32.03 15.02 38.20
N CYS A 589 31.81 13.87 38.83
CA CYS A 589 30.81 13.70 39.88
C CYS A 589 31.48 13.09 41.11
N SER A 590 31.20 13.65 42.29
CA SER A 590 31.64 13.13 43.59
C SER A 590 30.42 12.70 44.40
N ASP A 591 30.47 11.50 44.96
CA ASP A 591 29.47 11.04 45.92
C ASP A 591 29.77 11.68 47.28
N SER A 592 28.94 12.65 47.64
CA SER A 592 29.07 13.41 48.89
C SER A 592 28.89 12.52 50.12
N ASN A 593 28.33 11.32 49.97
CA ASN A 593 28.13 10.35 51.05
C ASN A 593 29.18 9.22 51.08
N SER A 594 30.12 9.20 50.13
CA SER A 594 31.23 8.23 50.06
C SER A 594 30.81 6.75 50.17
N CYS A 595 29.71 6.35 49.53
CA CYS A 595 29.10 5.02 49.69
C CYS A 595 29.88 3.88 48.97
N GLY A 596 30.92 4.17 48.19
CA GLY A 596 31.87 3.17 47.62
C GLY A 596 31.36 2.30 46.44
N VAL A 597 30.10 2.44 46.05
CA VAL A 597 29.47 1.70 44.93
C VAL A 597 29.17 2.67 43.78
N ILE A 598 29.43 2.29 42.51
CA ILE A 598 29.34 3.17 41.32
C ILE A 598 28.16 2.88 40.38
N THR A 599 27.23 2.01 40.78
CA THR A 599 26.16 1.48 39.91
C THR A 599 25.10 2.51 39.51
N GLU A 600 24.90 3.60 40.26
CA GLU A 600 23.96 4.69 39.92
C GLU A 600 24.69 6.02 39.67
N ARG A 601 26.00 5.99 39.41
CA ARG A 601 26.80 7.19 39.13
C ARG A 601 26.29 7.88 37.86
N PRO A 602 25.91 9.17 37.91
CA PRO A 602 25.51 9.93 36.74
C PRO A 602 26.58 9.90 35.65
N ALA A 603 26.16 9.89 34.39
CA ALA A 603 27.06 9.84 33.25
C ALA A 603 28.12 10.96 33.34
N LEU A 604 29.38 10.56 33.12
CA LEU A 604 30.54 11.45 33.11
C LEU A 604 30.87 11.95 31.70
N VAL A 605 30.24 11.35 30.68
CA VAL A 605 30.33 11.71 29.26
C VAL A 605 28.91 11.77 28.72
N GLN A 606 28.57 12.84 28.02
CA GLN A 606 27.28 13.01 27.35
C GLN A 606 27.52 13.47 25.92
N ALA A 607 26.82 12.87 24.96
CA ALA A 607 26.79 13.36 23.60
C ALA A 607 26.22 14.79 23.59
N CYS A 608 26.97 15.73 23.01
CA CYS A 608 26.53 17.09 22.78
C CYS A 608 26.46 17.32 21.27
N GLN A 609 25.41 18.00 20.83
CA GLN A 609 25.33 18.51 19.47
C GLN A 609 26.08 19.84 19.44
N ILE A 610 27.14 19.94 18.63
CA ILE A 610 27.65 21.24 18.19
C ILE A 610 26.51 21.85 17.40
N SER A 611 26.03 23.04 17.76
CA SER A 611 25.01 23.74 16.96
C SER A 611 25.59 23.92 15.55
N PRO A 612 25.11 23.18 14.52
CA PRO A 612 25.73 23.20 13.20
C PRO A 612 25.46 24.52 12.46
N ASN A 613 24.64 25.39 13.05
CA ASN A 613 24.02 26.51 12.36
C ASN A 613 24.46 27.89 12.87
N CYS A 614 25.51 27.96 13.70
CA CYS A 614 26.00 29.23 14.21
C CYS A 614 27.26 29.64 13.44
N LEU A 615 27.11 30.65 12.57
CA LEU A 615 28.20 31.26 11.82
C LEU A 615 28.90 32.30 12.70
N GLU A 616 30.21 32.15 12.92
CA GLU A 616 31.03 33.10 13.69
C GLU A 616 31.01 34.49 13.03
N ASP A 617 30.39 35.48 13.69
CA ASP A 617 30.36 36.90 13.24
C ASP A 617 31.22 37.74 14.18
N TRP A 618 32.52 37.82 13.87
CA TRP A 618 33.49 38.47 14.73
C TRP A 618 33.52 39.98 14.54
N SER A 619 33.27 40.70 15.63
CA SER A 619 33.46 42.15 15.70
C SER A 619 34.62 42.48 16.63
N CYS A 620 35.62 43.20 16.12
CA CYS A 620 36.80 43.60 16.89
C CYS A 620 36.87 45.10 17.15
N SER A 621 37.45 45.47 18.30
CA SER A 621 37.84 46.84 18.60
C SER A 621 39.07 47.29 17.78
N ALA A 622 39.30 48.60 17.73
CA ALA A 622 40.52 49.16 17.14
C ALA A 622 41.77 48.66 17.89
N TRP A 623 42.89 48.52 17.18
CA TRP A 623 44.17 48.15 17.78
C TRP A 623 44.63 49.15 18.83
N SER A 624 45.19 48.66 19.94
CA SER A 624 45.82 49.49 20.98
C SER A 624 47.04 50.25 20.45
N ALA A 625 47.51 51.25 21.21
CA ALA A 625 48.85 51.80 21.00
C ALA A 625 49.91 50.69 21.13
N CYS A 626 51.03 50.85 20.42
CA CYS A 626 52.15 49.91 20.42
C CYS A 626 52.90 49.98 21.77
N SER A 627 52.95 48.87 22.51
CA SER A 627 53.74 48.72 23.75
C SER A 627 54.49 47.41 23.68
N ASP A 628 55.77 47.39 24.05
CA ASP A 628 56.63 46.19 24.03
C ASP A 628 56.64 45.44 22.68
N ASN A 629 56.71 46.19 21.57
CA ASN A 629 56.62 45.68 20.19
C ASN A 629 55.31 44.93 19.85
N GLN A 630 54.23 45.14 20.61
CA GLN A 630 52.94 44.50 20.37
C GLN A 630 51.76 45.48 20.46
N GLN A 631 50.79 45.32 19.57
CA GLN A 631 49.45 45.90 19.67
C GLN A 631 48.44 44.80 19.98
N THR A 632 47.41 45.15 20.73
CA THR A 632 46.34 44.21 21.13
C THR A 632 44.97 44.75 20.78
N ARG A 633 44.00 43.87 20.54
CA ARG A 633 42.58 44.22 20.39
C ARG A 633 41.67 43.17 21.03
N THR A 634 40.44 43.55 21.33
CA THR A 634 39.39 42.63 21.77
C THR A 634 38.48 42.27 20.61
N CYS A 635 38.10 41.00 20.50
CA CYS A 635 37.19 40.51 19.47
C CYS A 635 36.09 39.68 20.14
N THR A 636 34.84 39.97 19.78
CA THR A 636 33.65 39.30 20.30
C THR A 636 32.88 38.71 19.13
N ASP A 637 32.54 37.43 19.24
CA ASP A 637 31.60 36.78 18.32
C ASP A 637 30.18 37.22 18.70
N ARG A 638 29.48 37.89 17.78
CA ARG A 638 28.14 38.41 18.00
C ARG A 638 27.09 37.32 18.10
N ASN A 639 27.36 36.14 17.51
CA ASN A 639 26.41 35.04 17.46
C ASN A 639 26.64 34.01 18.58
N GLY A 640 27.76 34.11 19.32
CA GLY A 640 28.02 33.31 20.51
C GLY A 640 28.21 31.82 20.24
N CYS A 641 28.81 31.47 19.09
CA CYS A 641 28.88 30.12 18.55
C CYS A 641 29.78 29.16 19.33
N GLY A 642 30.71 29.70 20.13
CA GLY A 642 31.61 28.90 20.97
C GLY A 642 32.78 28.24 20.22
N THR A 643 32.89 28.45 18.92
CA THR A 643 33.99 28.02 18.05
C THR A 643 34.97 29.19 17.80
N THR A 644 36.18 28.92 17.28
CA THR A 644 37.22 29.95 17.04
C THR A 644 37.86 29.85 15.64
N THR A 645 37.13 29.30 14.69
CA THR A 645 37.63 28.84 13.39
C THR A 645 37.98 30.01 12.47
N SER A 646 37.22 31.11 12.54
CA SER A 646 37.45 32.36 11.79
C SER A 646 37.80 33.54 12.73
N LYS A 647 38.32 33.23 13.93
CA LYS A 647 38.59 34.24 14.95
C LYS A 647 39.70 35.21 14.52
N PRO A 648 39.44 36.53 14.51
CA PRO A 648 40.45 37.49 14.14
C PRO A 648 41.62 37.54 15.13
N ARG A 649 42.83 37.80 14.62
CA ARG A 649 44.03 37.93 15.45
C ARG A 649 43.83 39.01 16.51
N LYS A 650 44.22 38.71 17.75
CA LYS A 650 44.14 39.65 18.89
C LYS A 650 45.46 40.35 19.21
N THR A 651 46.55 39.94 18.57
CA THR A 651 47.89 40.49 18.76
C THR A 651 48.58 40.71 17.42
N PHE A 652 49.28 41.82 17.28
CA PHE A 652 50.08 42.16 16.10
C PHE A 652 51.43 42.73 16.55
N ASN A 653 52.51 42.36 15.87
CA ASN A 653 53.84 42.86 16.20
C ASN A 653 54.06 44.22 15.52
N CYS A 654 54.40 45.24 16.30
CA CYS A 654 54.63 46.59 15.82
C CYS A 654 56.08 47.02 16.07
N ALA A 655 56.67 47.75 15.12
CA ALA A 655 57.92 48.49 15.33
C ALA A 655 57.59 49.96 15.59
N SER A 656 58.28 50.60 16.55
CA SER A 656 57.97 51.97 16.98
C SER A 656 57.92 52.95 15.79
N GLY A 657 56.74 53.48 15.46
CA GLY A 657 56.54 54.54 14.48
C GLY A 657 55.80 54.18 13.18
N GLN A 658 55.32 52.95 12.98
CA GLN A 658 54.46 52.61 11.83
C GLN A 658 52.99 52.41 12.22
N SER A 659 52.08 53.09 11.51
CA SER A 659 50.64 52.77 11.53
C SER A 659 50.41 51.42 10.85
N PRO A 660 49.60 50.51 11.45
CA PRO A 660 49.25 49.26 10.80
C PRO A 660 48.44 49.56 9.54
N THR A 661 48.91 49.07 8.38
CA THR A 661 48.01 48.84 7.26
C THR A 661 47.21 47.59 7.60
N PRO A 662 45.87 47.61 7.60
CA PRO A 662 45.08 46.41 7.80
C PRO A 662 45.34 45.48 6.61
N SER A 663 46.18 44.47 6.81
CA SER A 663 46.25 43.31 5.92
C SER A 663 45.13 42.37 6.36
N ASP A 664 44.22 42.08 5.45
CA ASP A 664 43.17 41.10 5.66
C ASP A 664 43.75 39.70 5.45
N ASP A 665 44.09 39.05 6.57
CA ASP A 665 44.75 37.73 6.62
C ASP A 665 43.78 36.63 7.13
N ILE A 666 42.50 36.93 7.32
CA ILE A 666 41.52 36.02 7.94
C ILE A 666 40.65 35.45 6.83
N ALA A 667 40.50 34.12 6.84
CA ALA A 667 39.66 33.48 5.85
C ALA A 667 38.17 33.70 6.17
N PRO A 668 37.34 33.95 5.14
CA PRO A 668 35.89 34.00 5.29
C PRO A 668 35.33 32.61 5.62
N ASN A 669 34.08 32.55 6.09
CA ASN A 669 33.41 31.30 6.49
C ASN A 669 32.07 31.12 5.74
N THR A 670 31.80 29.90 5.26
CA THR A 670 30.53 29.53 4.62
C THR A 670 29.60 28.71 5.52
N GLN A 671 28.29 28.86 5.28
CA GLN A 671 27.26 27.98 5.83
C GLN A 671 26.21 27.66 4.77
N ILE A 672 25.85 26.38 4.66
CA ILE A 672 24.69 25.94 3.87
C ILE A 672 23.42 26.22 4.68
N THR A 673 22.50 27.00 4.11
CA THR A 673 21.23 27.40 4.73
C THR A 673 20.04 26.59 4.26
N THR A 674 20.12 26.05 3.04
CA THR A 674 19.14 25.14 2.45
C THR A 674 19.86 23.95 1.84
N SER A 675 19.39 22.75 2.11
CA SER A 675 19.86 21.51 1.50
C SER A 675 18.66 20.57 1.27
N PRO A 676 18.76 19.60 0.34
CA PRO A 676 17.76 18.55 0.26
C PRO A 676 17.71 17.72 1.57
N PRO A 677 16.61 16.98 1.81
CA PRO A 677 16.58 15.96 2.86
C PRO A 677 17.74 14.97 2.69
N ALA A 678 18.20 14.39 3.80
CA ALA A 678 19.29 13.42 3.81
C ALA A 678 19.02 12.18 2.92
N LEU A 679 17.74 11.86 2.68
CA LEU A 679 17.28 10.83 1.75
C LEU A 679 16.08 11.34 0.96
N GLN A 680 16.06 11.16 -0.36
CA GLN A 680 14.93 11.57 -1.20
C GLN A 680 14.80 10.73 -2.48
N ALA A 681 13.58 10.62 -3.02
CA ALA A 681 13.31 10.00 -4.31
C ALA A 681 13.46 10.93 -5.51
N SER A 682 13.46 12.25 -5.26
CA SER A 682 13.62 13.27 -6.29
C SER A 682 15.06 13.32 -6.79
N LYS A 683 15.27 13.20 -8.10
CA LYS A 683 16.57 13.42 -8.76
C LYS A 683 16.99 14.89 -8.84
N LYS A 684 16.24 15.78 -8.18
CA LYS A 684 16.52 17.20 -8.07
C LYS A 684 16.99 17.53 -6.65
N ALA A 685 18.09 18.26 -6.54
CA ALA A 685 18.60 18.80 -5.27
C ALA A 685 18.80 20.31 -5.37
N GLU A 686 18.40 21.03 -4.33
CA GLU A 686 18.53 22.49 -4.24
C GLU A 686 19.36 22.84 -3.01
N PHE A 687 20.30 23.76 -3.19
CA PHE A 687 21.18 24.25 -2.13
C PHE A 687 21.14 25.76 -2.10
N ALA A 688 21.18 26.32 -0.90
CA ALA A 688 21.45 27.74 -0.67
C ALA A 688 22.49 27.88 0.44
N TRP A 689 23.28 28.96 0.40
CA TRP A 689 24.33 29.23 1.36
C TRP A 689 24.51 30.73 1.59
N LEU A 690 25.22 31.03 2.67
CA LEU A 690 25.65 32.38 3.05
C LEU A 690 27.15 32.34 3.38
N GLY A 691 27.79 33.50 3.34
CA GLY A 691 29.15 33.69 3.81
C GLY A 691 29.29 34.93 4.67
N VAL A 692 30.20 34.90 5.63
CA VAL A 692 30.61 36.08 6.40
C VAL A 692 32.12 36.18 6.46
N ASP A 693 32.58 37.39 6.70
CA ASP A 693 33.97 37.74 6.82
C ASP A 693 34.13 38.92 7.80
N ASP A 694 35.32 39.10 8.38
CA ASP A 694 35.55 40.17 9.35
C ASP A 694 35.75 41.56 8.70
N GLN A 695 36.08 41.61 7.40
CA GLN A 695 36.30 42.85 6.66
C GLN A 695 35.51 42.97 5.35
N THR A 696 35.32 41.87 4.62
CA THR A 696 34.62 41.85 3.34
C THR A 696 33.10 41.77 3.55
N ALA A 697 32.37 42.75 3.02
CA ALA A 697 30.91 42.74 3.07
C ALA A 697 30.34 41.53 2.32
N ALA A 698 29.22 40.95 2.82
CA ALA A 698 28.62 39.75 2.26
C ALA A 698 28.30 39.86 0.75
N SER A 699 27.97 41.06 0.25
CA SER A 699 27.69 41.31 -1.17
C SER A 699 28.93 41.26 -2.08
N ASP A 700 30.13 41.29 -1.49
CA ASP A 700 31.40 41.27 -2.20
C ASP A 700 32.13 39.92 -2.11
N LEU A 701 31.57 38.96 -1.36
CA LEU A 701 32.11 37.61 -1.24
C LEU A 701 31.85 36.81 -2.53
N LEU A 702 32.80 35.96 -2.88
CA LEU A 702 32.67 35.07 -4.03
C LEU A 702 32.72 33.61 -3.59
N PHE A 703 31.79 32.81 -4.09
CA PHE A 703 31.60 31.41 -3.76
C PHE A 703 32.05 30.49 -4.89
N SER A 704 32.48 29.30 -4.50
CA SER A 704 32.78 28.18 -5.39
C SER A 704 32.21 26.92 -4.76
N TYR A 705 31.56 26.09 -5.57
CA TYR A 705 30.87 24.88 -5.11
C TYR A 705 31.29 23.67 -5.96
N LYS A 706 31.06 22.48 -5.43
CA LYS A 706 31.18 21.22 -6.17
C LYS A 706 30.16 20.21 -5.68
N LEU A 707 29.80 19.29 -6.56
CA LEU A 707 29.02 18.09 -6.27
C LEU A 707 29.92 16.88 -6.47
N ASP A 708 29.97 16.01 -5.47
CA ASP A 708 30.74 14.77 -5.44
C ASP A 708 32.25 15.00 -5.68
N SER A 709 32.84 14.19 -6.55
CA SER A 709 34.26 14.26 -6.91
C SER A 709 34.53 15.22 -8.07
N ASN A 710 33.55 16.05 -8.47
CA ASN A 710 33.74 17.00 -9.55
C ASN A 710 34.67 18.15 -9.15
N ASP A 711 35.22 18.81 -10.16
CA ASP A 711 35.99 20.04 -9.99
C ASP A 711 35.15 21.17 -9.40
N TRP A 712 35.81 22.05 -8.65
CA TRP A 712 35.20 23.27 -8.13
C TRP A 712 34.73 24.18 -9.26
N SER A 713 33.53 24.75 -9.10
CA SER A 713 32.99 25.75 -10.01
C SER A 713 33.87 27.01 -10.04
N LYS A 714 33.72 27.82 -11.11
CA LYS A 714 34.32 29.15 -11.16
C LYS A 714 33.77 30.01 -10.02
N TRP A 715 34.62 30.86 -9.46
CA TRP A 715 34.21 31.83 -8.44
C TRP A 715 33.12 32.76 -8.97
N SER A 716 32.02 32.89 -8.22
CA SER A 716 30.84 33.70 -8.56
C SER A 716 30.18 34.28 -7.32
N ASP A 717 29.26 35.22 -7.49
CA ASP A 717 28.41 35.79 -6.44
C ASP A 717 27.14 34.96 -6.16
N LEU A 718 27.04 33.74 -6.71
CA LEU A 718 25.91 32.84 -6.48
C LEU A 718 25.79 32.43 -5.01
N THR A 719 24.56 32.47 -4.50
CA THR A 719 24.19 32.03 -3.14
C THR A 719 23.28 30.81 -3.14
N ASP A 720 22.95 30.26 -4.31
CA ASP A 720 22.14 29.06 -4.48
C ASP A 720 22.48 28.30 -5.78
N ILE A 721 22.12 27.02 -5.83
CA ILE A 721 22.19 26.18 -7.04
C ILE A 721 21.14 25.06 -7.01
N SER A 722 20.69 24.65 -8.19
CA SER A 722 19.89 23.43 -8.38
C SER A 722 20.58 22.45 -9.32
N PHE A 723 20.65 21.19 -8.89
CA PHE A 723 21.05 20.07 -9.73
C PHE A 723 19.81 19.27 -10.12
N ASN A 724 19.73 18.88 -11.39
CA ASN A 724 18.70 18.00 -11.93
C ASN A 724 19.35 16.69 -12.41
N ASP A 725 18.53 15.65 -12.56
CA ASP A 725 18.94 14.35 -13.10
C ASP A 725 20.09 13.68 -12.33
N LEU A 726 20.12 13.87 -11.00
CA LEU A 726 21.04 13.16 -10.12
C LEU A 726 20.89 11.65 -10.24
N ARG A 727 22.01 10.94 -10.12
CA ARG A 727 22.04 9.48 -10.09
C ARG A 727 21.48 8.99 -8.75
N ASN A 728 21.13 7.72 -8.64
CA ASN A 728 20.82 7.17 -7.33
C ASN A 728 22.15 7.00 -6.57
N GLY A 729 22.07 6.93 -5.24
CA GLY A 729 23.23 6.82 -4.37
C GLY A 729 23.51 8.09 -3.57
N THR A 730 24.59 8.02 -2.79
CA THR A 730 25.00 9.10 -1.89
C THR A 730 25.78 10.14 -2.65
N HIS A 731 25.35 11.39 -2.52
CA HIS A 731 25.99 12.57 -3.05
C HIS A 731 26.56 13.43 -1.93
N SER A 732 27.61 14.18 -2.25
CA SER A 732 28.18 15.18 -1.35
C SER A 732 28.27 16.53 -2.02
N PHE A 733 27.59 17.52 -1.45
CA PHE A 733 27.69 18.90 -1.89
C PHE A 733 28.66 19.65 -0.99
N SER A 734 29.58 20.42 -1.57
CA SER A 734 30.50 21.30 -0.84
C SER A 734 30.48 22.70 -1.42
N VAL A 735 30.51 23.71 -0.57
CA VAL A 735 30.66 25.12 -0.95
C VAL A 735 31.73 25.78 -0.08
N ARG A 736 32.45 26.74 -0.66
CA ARG A 736 33.47 27.55 0.02
C ARG A 736 33.41 28.98 -0.50
N VAL A 737 33.96 29.91 0.28
CA VAL A 737 33.94 31.35 -0.01
C VAL A 737 35.35 31.91 -0.08
N ARG A 738 35.53 32.98 -0.86
CA ARG A 738 36.72 33.83 -0.87
C ARG A 738 36.36 35.29 -0.65
N ASP A 739 37.26 36.02 0.00
CA ASP A 739 37.13 37.45 0.27
C ASP A 739 37.80 38.31 -0.84
N LYS A 740 37.86 39.63 -0.63
CA LYS A 740 38.54 40.56 -1.56
C LYS A 740 40.07 40.46 -1.53
N ALA A 741 40.64 40.04 -0.41
CA ALA A 741 42.08 39.86 -0.22
C ALA A 741 42.59 38.55 -0.86
N GLY A 742 41.68 37.65 -1.22
CA GLY A 742 41.95 36.36 -1.83
C GLY A 742 42.07 35.22 -0.81
N ASN A 743 41.76 35.42 0.47
CA ASN A 743 41.72 34.33 1.44
C ASN A 743 40.50 33.45 1.15
N ILE A 744 40.68 32.13 1.29
CA ILE A 744 39.67 31.12 0.98
C ILE A 744 39.31 30.38 2.25
N ASP A 745 38.01 30.17 2.45
CA ASP A 745 37.45 29.34 3.51
C ASP A 745 38.10 27.95 3.54
N ALA A 746 38.85 27.70 4.62
CA ALA A 746 39.53 26.42 4.86
C ALA A 746 38.58 25.35 5.44
N SER A 747 37.43 25.77 5.95
CA SER A 747 36.40 24.96 6.62
C SER A 747 35.13 24.86 5.77
N GLN A 748 35.30 24.59 4.47
CA GLN A 748 34.21 24.44 3.49
C GLN A 748 32.92 23.83 4.09
N ALA A 749 31.78 24.46 3.87
CA ALA A 749 30.50 23.89 4.26
C ALA A 749 30.18 22.68 3.36
N GLN A 750 29.83 21.55 3.97
CA GLN A 750 29.57 20.30 3.26
C GLN A 750 28.33 19.61 3.83
N VAL A 751 27.52 19.03 2.94
CA VAL A 751 26.36 18.19 3.29
C VAL A 751 26.38 16.92 2.44
N GLN A 752 25.89 15.83 3.01
CA GLN A 752 25.64 14.58 2.29
C GLN A 752 24.14 14.32 2.22
N PHE A 753 23.70 13.80 1.08
CA PHE A 753 22.31 13.39 0.86
C PHE A 753 22.29 12.20 -0.10
N ARG A 754 21.26 11.36 -0.02
CA ARG A 754 21.12 10.18 -0.86
C ARG A 754 19.89 10.32 -1.75
N ILE A 755 20.06 10.01 -3.02
CA ILE A 755 18.96 9.79 -3.95
C ILE A 755 18.66 8.29 -3.95
N GLN A 756 17.44 7.88 -3.62
CA GLN A 756 17.04 6.48 -3.59
C GLN A 756 15.71 6.31 -4.30
N LYS A 757 15.57 5.25 -5.10
CA LYS A 757 14.33 5.03 -5.85
C LYS A 757 13.31 4.31 -4.96
N GLU A 758 12.05 4.67 -5.11
CA GLU A 758 10.96 4.03 -4.38
C GLU A 758 10.95 2.51 -4.63
N PRO A 759 11.04 1.68 -3.58
CA PRO A 759 11.17 0.24 -3.75
C PRO A 759 9.87 -0.39 -4.27
N LEU A 760 10.03 -1.46 -5.04
CA LEU A 760 8.94 -2.34 -5.46
C LEU A 760 8.96 -3.63 -4.65
N ILE A 761 7.76 -4.13 -4.38
CA ILE A 761 7.54 -5.42 -3.74
C ILE A 761 7.02 -6.39 -4.81
N VAL A 762 7.78 -7.46 -5.08
CA VAL A 762 7.42 -8.47 -6.08
C VAL A 762 6.95 -9.73 -5.41
N VAL A 763 5.73 -10.15 -5.76
CA VAL A 763 5.09 -11.32 -5.20
C VAL A 763 4.84 -12.34 -6.32
N GLY A 764 5.45 -13.51 -6.17
CA GLY A 764 5.28 -14.65 -7.07
C GLY A 764 4.42 -15.75 -6.47
N GLN A 765 3.62 -16.43 -7.30
CA GLN A 765 2.89 -17.63 -6.87
C GLN A 765 3.85 -18.74 -6.45
N ARG A 766 3.72 -19.24 -5.22
CA ARG A 766 4.55 -20.35 -4.73
C ARG A 766 4.13 -21.70 -5.35
N GLN A 767 2.84 -21.85 -5.66
CA GLN A 767 2.21 -23.00 -6.33
C GLN A 767 0.98 -22.52 -7.12
N GLY A 768 0.43 -23.36 -7.99
CA GLY A 768 -0.85 -23.10 -8.68
C GLY A 768 -0.76 -22.16 -9.88
N GLY A 769 0.46 -21.83 -10.33
CA GLY A 769 0.67 -20.99 -11.50
C GLY A 769 2.06 -20.34 -11.52
N SER A 770 2.21 -19.30 -12.32
CA SER A 770 3.43 -18.48 -12.42
C SER A 770 3.11 -16.98 -12.49
N GLN A 771 2.04 -16.56 -11.82
CA GLN A 771 1.69 -15.15 -11.75
C GLN A 771 2.73 -14.41 -10.91
N VAL A 772 3.19 -13.28 -11.46
CA VAL A 772 4.05 -12.28 -10.84
C VAL A 772 3.20 -11.01 -10.66
N ARG A 773 3.25 -10.42 -9.46
CA ARG A 773 2.57 -9.17 -9.13
C ARG A 773 3.55 -8.21 -8.46
N LEU A 774 3.61 -6.98 -8.94
CA LEU A 774 4.45 -5.91 -8.44
C LEU A 774 3.57 -4.94 -7.67
N PHE A 775 4.02 -4.54 -6.49
CA PHE A 775 3.37 -3.54 -5.67
C PHE A 775 4.35 -2.40 -5.37
N ASP A 776 3.83 -1.19 -5.25
CA ASP A 776 4.61 -0.07 -4.73
C ASP A 776 4.73 -0.15 -3.19
N ASN A 777 5.46 0.80 -2.61
CA ASN A 777 5.63 0.92 -1.17
C ASN A 777 4.32 1.24 -0.40
N GLN A 778 3.24 1.65 -1.08
CA GLN A 778 1.90 1.75 -0.51
C GLN A 778 1.07 0.45 -0.63
N GLY A 779 1.62 -0.60 -1.23
CA GLY A 779 0.94 -1.88 -1.42
C GLY A 779 -0.09 -1.87 -2.55
N ARG A 780 -0.05 -0.88 -3.46
CA ARG A 780 -0.92 -0.80 -4.64
C ARG A 780 -0.32 -1.65 -5.75
N LEU A 781 -1.15 -2.39 -6.48
CA LEU A 781 -0.70 -3.21 -7.61
C LEU A 781 -0.24 -2.31 -8.76
N VAL A 782 1.05 -2.35 -9.07
CA VAL A 782 1.68 -1.62 -10.19
C VAL A 782 1.62 -2.43 -11.48
N LYS A 783 1.93 -3.73 -11.39
CA LYS A 783 2.00 -4.61 -12.56
C LYS A 783 1.65 -6.04 -12.20
N SER A 784 1.09 -6.76 -13.18
CA SER A 784 0.76 -8.18 -13.06
C SER A 784 1.00 -8.87 -14.40
N PHE A 785 1.69 -10.01 -14.40
CA PHE A 785 1.93 -10.83 -15.60
C PHE A 785 2.21 -12.29 -15.23
N ARG A 786 2.22 -13.18 -16.22
CA ARG A 786 2.63 -14.58 -16.05
C ARG A 786 4.03 -14.76 -16.62
N ALA A 787 4.92 -15.39 -15.85
CA ALA A 787 6.26 -15.72 -16.33
C ALA A 787 6.24 -16.90 -17.30
N PHE A 788 5.48 -17.96 -16.97
CA PHE A 788 5.40 -19.20 -17.76
C PHE A 788 3.98 -19.45 -18.30
N GLU A 789 3.87 -20.48 -19.14
CA GLU A 789 2.61 -20.88 -19.78
C GLU A 789 1.49 -21.21 -18.78
N SER A 790 0.22 -20.99 -19.15
CA SER A 790 -0.94 -21.10 -18.25
C SER A 790 -1.11 -22.48 -17.59
N LYS A 791 -0.73 -23.55 -18.27
CA LYS A 791 -0.77 -24.93 -17.77
C LYS A 791 0.28 -25.25 -16.71
N PHE A 792 1.29 -24.41 -16.54
CA PHE A 792 2.34 -24.64 -15.55
C PHE A 792 1.85 -24.24 -14.15
N VAL A 793 1.83 -25.21 -13.24
CA VAL A 793 1.31 -25.05 -11.86
C VAL A 793 2.39 -25.14 -10.78
N GLY A 794 3.66 -25.27 -11.18
CA GLY A 794 4.78 -25.53 -10.28
C GLY A 794 5.18 -24.36 -9.36
N GLY A 795 4.64 -23.15 -9.59
CA GLY A 795 5.07 -21.97 -8.86
C GLY A 795 6.41 -21.43 -9.35
N ILE A 796 6.85 -20.33 -8.74
CA ILE A 796 8.07 -19.62 -9.11
C ILE A 796 8.89 -19.22 -7.89
N SER A 797 10.20 -19.04 -8.06
CA SER A 797 11.04 -18.19 -7.17
C SER A 797 11.23 -16.83 -7.83
N VAL A 798 11.37 -15.79 -7.02
CA VAL A 798 11.55 -14.42 -7.47
C VAL A 798 12.69 -13.76 -6.71
N ALA A 799 13.47 -12.93 -7.40
CA ALA A 799 14.47 -12.01 -6.86
C ALA A 799 14.45 -10.71 -7.69
N MET A 800 15.04 -9.64 -7.15
CA MET A 800 15.28 -8.38 -7.85
C MET A 800 16.73 -7.97 -7.69
N GLY A 801 17.33 -7.41 -8.74
CA GLY A 801 18.69 -6.91 -8.70
C GLY A 801 19.10 -6.21 -9.99
N ASP A 802 20.07 -5.31 -9.91
CA ASP A 802 20.58 -4.53 -11.03
C ASP A 802 21.60 -5.34 -11.83
N LEU A 803 21.15 -5.97 -12.92
CA LEU A 803 22.01 -6.79 -13.77
C LEU A 803 22.76 -5.93 -14.82
N GLY A 804 22.34 -4.69 -15.01
CA GLY A 804 22.82 -3.77 -16.03
C GLY A 804 23.93 -2.83 -15.56
N GLY A 805 23.96 -2.52 -14.26
CA GLY A 805 24.72 -1.42 -13.67
C GLY A 805 24.08 -0.06 -13.96
N ASP A 806 22.76 0.00 -14.12
CA ASP A 806 21.99 1.23 -14.38
C ASP A 806 21.17 1.70 -13.16
N GLU A 807 21.39 1.08 -12.00
CA GLU A 807 20.73 1.34 -10.72
C GLU A 807 19.20 1.11 -10.80
N VAL A 808 18.77 0.23 -11.70
CA VAL A 808 17.38 -0.18 -11.88
C VAL A 808 17.27 -1.68 -11.79
N ASP A 809 16.64 -2.17 -10.73
CA ASP A 809 16.52 -3.62 -10.59
C ASP A 809 15.64 -4.26 -11.67
N GLU A 810 16.15 -5.36 -12.21
CA GLU A 810 15.42 -6.34 -13.01
C GLU A 810 14.67 -7.34 -12.12
N ILE A 811 13.67 -8.01 -12.69
CA ILE A 811 12.95 -9.10 -12.03
C ILE A 811 13.50 -10.43 -12.54
N ILE A 812 14.01 -11.26 -11.63
CA ILE A 812 14.58 -12.57 -11.94
C ILE A 812 13.61 -13.65 -11.46
N ILE A 813 13.14 -14.48 -12.39
CA ILE A 813 12.19 -15.57 -12.12
C ILE A 813 12.86 -16.92 -12.33
N GLY A 814 12.83 -17.78 -11.31
CA GLY A 814 13.22 -19.18 -11.40
C GLY A 814 12.01 -20.10 -11.51
N SER A 815 12.06 -21.06 -12.43
CA SER A 815 10.99 -22.06 -12.58
C SER A 815 10.87 -22.97 -11.35
N GLY A 816 9.66 -23.16 -10.83
CA GLY A 816 9.35 -24.18 -9.82
C GLY A 816 9.33 -25.62 -10.34
N PRO A 817 8.97 -26.60 -9.48
CA PRO A 817 8.91 -28.01 -9.84
C PRO A 817 8.03 -28.32 -11.05
N GLY A 818 8.39 -29.35 -11.82
CA GLY A 818 7.60 -29.84 -12.96
C GLY A 818 7.99 -29.24 -14.32
N ARG A 819 8.97 -28.32 -14.36
CA ARG A 819 9.54 -27.77 -15.60
C ARG A 819 11.07 -27.88 -15.61
N LYS A 820 11.66 -27.71 -16.79
CA LYS A 820 13.11 -27.55 -16.97
C LYS A 820 13.62 -26.34 -16.14
N PRO A 821 14.85 -26.38 -15.61
CA PRO A 821 15.38 -25.39 -14.67
C PRO A 821 15.83 -24.10 -15.37
N GLU A 822 14.85 -23.32 -15.84
CA GLU A 822 15.03 -22.09 -16.61
C GLU A 822 14.87 -20.87 -15.69
N VAL A 823 15.73 -19.88 -15.93
CA VAL A 823 15.67 -18.53 -15.36
C VAL A 823 15.17 -17.59 -16.45
N GLU A 824 14.17 -16.78 -16.14
CA GLU A 824 13.64 -15.71 -17.00
C GLU A 824 13.83 -14.36 -16.33
N ILE A 825 14.26 -13.36 -17.10
CA ILE A 825 14.62 -12.03 -16.63
C ILE A 825 13.69 -11.03 -17.29
N PHE A 826 13.03 -10.21 -16.48
CA PHE A 826 12.05 -9.23 -16.93
C PHE A 826 12.44 -7.82 -16.49
N ARG A 827 12.07 -6.84 -17.31
CA ARG A 827 11.96 -5.45 -16.84
C ARG A 827 10.73 -5.30 -15.95
N ARG A 828 10.72 -4.24 -15.14
CA ARG A 828 9.57 -3.89 -14.27
C ARG A 828 8.24 -3.71 -15.00
N ASN A 829 8.28 -3.33 -16.27
CA ASN A 829 7.07 -3.22 -17.10
C ASN A 829 6.50 -4.59 -17.54
N GLY A 830 7.14 -5.71 -17.16
CA GLY A 830 6.75 -7.08 -17.51
C GLY A 830 7.36 -7.60 -18.81
N THR A 831 8.26 -6.85 -19.45
CA THR A 831 8.91 -7.28 -20.70
C THR A 831 10.00 -8.30 -20.40
N LEU A 832 9.90 -9.51 -20.98
CA LEU A 832 10.97 -10.50 -20.94
C LEU A 832 12.17 -10.00 -21.74
N ILE A 833 13.35 -9.95 -21.12
CA ILE A 833 14.58 -9.48 -21.75
C ILE A 833 15.62 -10.57 -21.96
N ASN A 834 15.59 -11.64 -21.15
CA ASN A 834 16.50 -12.76 -21.34
C ASN A 834 15.98 -14.04 -20.67
N LYS A 835 16.49 -15.19 -21.09
CA LYS A 835 16.28 -16.47 -20.42
C LYS A 835 17.40 -17.44 -20.67
N PHE A 836 17.71 -18.29 -19.69
CA PHE A 836 18.73 -19.33 -19.82
C PHE A 836 18.46 -20.52 -18.90
N MET A 837 19.13 -21.64 -19.18
CA MET A 837 19.04 -22.85 -18.36
C MET A 837 20.15 -22.86 -17.30
N ALA A 838 19.79 -22.87 -16.01
CA ALA A 838 20.77 -22.85 -14.93
C ALA A 838 21.40 -24.23 -14.66
N TYR A 839 20.65 -25.31 -14.90
CA TYR A 839 21.07 -26.70 -14.65
C TYR A 839 20.74 -27.61 -15.83
N SER A 840 21.08 -28.90 -15.76
CA SER A 840 20.72 -29.85 -16.82
C SER A 840 19.19 -29.91 -17.02
N ALA A 841 18.73 -29.96 -18.27
CA ALA A 841 17.30 -29.98 -18.60
C ALA A 841 16.49 -31.10 -17.92
N GLY A 842 17.13 -32.22 -17.53
CA GLY A 842 16.50 -33.30 -16.79
C GLY A 842 16.23 -33.02 -15.29
N MET A 843 16.72 -31.90 -14.74
CA MET A 843 16.46 -31.52 -13.35
C MET A 843 15.13 -30.75 -13.27
N THR A 844 14.05 -31.43 -12.87
CA THR A 844 12.69 -30.86 -12.84
C THR A 844 12.20 -30.51 -11.43
N LYS A 845 13.11 -30.39 -10.46
CA LYS A 845 12.78 -30.11 -9.05
C LYS A 845 12.54 -28.63 -8.77
N GLY A 846 12.87 -27.75 -9.72
CA GLY A 846 12.72 -26.30 -9.61
C GLY A 846 13.95 -25.61 -9.00
N LEU A 847 13.94 -24.28 -9.06
CA LEU A 847 15.05 -23.41 -8.69
C LEU A 847 14.65 -22.38 -7.63
N MET A 848 15.56 -22.08 -6.72
CA MET A 848 15.60 -20.81 -6.00
C MET A 848 16.56 -19.87 -6.72
N VAL A 849 16.23 -18.58 -6.75
CA VAL A 849 17.03 -17.50 -7.34
C VAL A 849 17.29 -16.43 -6.27
N ALA A 850 18.47 -15.83 -6.34
CA ALA A 850 18.88 -14.65 -5.59
C ALA A 850 19.79 -13.80 -6.50
N THR A 851 20.04 -12.58 -6.09
CA THR A 851 20.86 -11.59 -6.78
C THR A 851 21.76 -10.90 -5.76
N GLY A 852 22.91 -10.41 -6.20
CA GLY A 852 23.83 -9.59 -5.41
C GLY A 852 25.19 -9.40 -6.09
N ASP A 853 25.86 -8.30 -5.79
CA ASP A 853 27.19 -7.94 -6.30
C ASP A 853 28.28 -8.70 -5.52
N VAL A 854 28.39 -9.99 -5.82
CA VAL A 854 29.32 -10.90 -5.12
C VAL A 854 30.78 -10.71 -5.52
N ASN A 855 31.05 -9.84 -6.50
CA ASN A 855 32.38 -9.62 -7.05
C ASN A 855 32.91 -8.19 -6.82
N GLY A 856 32.03 -7.23 -6.53
CA GLY A 856 32.32 -5.83 -6.24
C GLY A 856 32.49 -4.99 -7.50
N ASP A 857 31.81 -5.30 -8.61
CA ASP A 857 31.87 -4.54 -9.87
C ASP A 857 30.69 -3.58 -10.09
N GLY A 858 29.80 -3.47 -9.10
CA GLY A 858 28.61 -2.63 -9.14
C GLY A 858 27.47 -3.22 -9.98
N LYS A 859 27.51 -4.52 -10.28
CA LYS A 859 26.42 -5.24 -10.96
C LYS A 859 26.08 -6.52 -10.22
N ASP A 860 24.79 -6.81 -10.14
CA ASP A 860 24.33 -8.02 -9.49
C ASP A 860 24.58 -9.27 -10.35
N GLU A 861 25.09 -10.31 -9.71
CA GLU A 861 25.10 -11.66 -10.25
C GLU A 861 23.81 -12.40 -9.94
N ILE A 862 23.39 -13.28 -10.85
CA ILE A 862 22.29 -14.22 -10.58
C ILE A 862 22.84 -15.48 -9.90
N ILE A 863 22.38 -15.74 -8.69
CA ILE A 863 22.73 -16.91 -7.90
C ILE A 863 21.54 -17.88 -7.92
N THR A 864 21.80 -19.15 -8.18
CA THR A 864 20.75 -20.18 -8.26
C THR A 864 21.09 -21.39 -7.43
N SER A 865 20.06 -22.04 -6.89
CA SER A 865 20.18 -23.35 -6.25
C SER A 865 18.95 -24.22 -6.50
N PRO A 866 19.08 -25.56 -6.53
CA PRO A 866 17.92 -26.44 -6.68
C PRO A 866 17.02 -26.48 -5.44
N MET A 867 15.71 -26.62 -5.66
CA MET A 867 14.75 -26.91 -4.58
C MET A 867 14.82 -28.38 -4.11
N ALA A 868 13.99 -28.73 -3.12
CA ALA A 868 13.90 -30.07 -2.55
C ALA A 868 13.77 -31.19 -3.61
N GLY A 869 14.54 -32.26 -3.43
CA GLY A 869 14.64 -33.40 -4.34
C GLY A 869 15.89 -33.40 -5.24
N ALA A 870 16.68 -32.32 -5.24
CA ALA A 870 17.95 -32.21 -5.96
C ALA A 870 19.13 -31.91 -5.01
N GLY A 871 20.37 -31.95 -5.52
CA GLY A 871 21.58 -31.71 -4.72
C GLY A 871 21.75 -30.24 -4.31
N PRO A 872 22.60 -29.94 -3.30
CA PRO A 872 22.76 -28.60 -2.73
C PRO A 872 23.77 -27.74 -3.51
N GLU A 873 23.80 -27.89 -4.82
CA GLU A 873 24.72 -27.18 -5.71
C GLU A 873 24.27 -25.72 -5.83
N VAL A 874 25.21 -24.78 -5.71
CA VAL A 874 25.02 -23.35 -5.94
C VAL A 874 25.79 -22.96 -7.19
N ARG A 875 25.15 -22.19 -8.08
CA ARG A 875 25.74 -21.67 -9.32
C ARG A 875 25.52 -20.17 -9.43
N ILE A 876 26.54 -19.48 -9.95
CA ILE A 876 26.60 -18.02 -10.06
C ILE A 876 26.78 -17.64 -11.53
N PHE A 877 25.89 -16.80 -12.03
CA PHE A 877 25.82 -16.37 -13.42
C PHE A 877 25.95 -14.85 -13.51
N GLY A 878 26.72 -14.39 -14.49
CA GLY A 878 26.82 -12.97 -14.85
C GLY A 878 26.72 -12.77 -16.35
N TYR A 879 26.48 -11.52 -16.77
CA TYR A 879 26.34 -11.19 -18.18
C TYR A 879 27.70 -10.99 -18.84
N ARG A 880 28.09 -11.89 -19.75
CA ARG A 880 29.37 -11.81 -20.47
C ARG A 880 29.19 -12.13 -21.94
N LYS A 881 29.80 -11.30 -22.82
CA LYS A 881 29.81 -11.52 -24.28
C LYS A 881 28.40 -11.72 -24.86
N GLY A 882 27.45 -10.88 -24.44
CA GLY A 882 26.08 -10.87 -24.98
C GLY A 882 25.12 -11.91 -24.38
N LYS A 883 25.54 -12.70 -23.38
CA LYS A 883 24.69 -13.72 -22.75
C LYS A 883 25.01 -13.93 -21.27
N PHE A 884 24.04 -14.44 -20.52
CA PHE A 884 24.30 -14.96 -19.18
C PHE A 884 25.08 -16.27 -19.25
N ALA A 885 26.17 -16.35 -18.50
CA ALA A 885 27.02 -17.53 -18.39
C ALA A 885 27.48 -17.71 -16.95
N GLN A 886 27.81 -18.95 -16.57
CA GLN A 886 28.39 -19.20 -15.26
C GLN A 886 29.78 -18.53 -15.20
N ILE A 887 29.98 -17.63 -14.24
CA ILE A 887 31.22 -16.83 -14.15
C ILE A 887 32.16 -17.26 -13.03
N PHE A 888 31.66 -18.01 -12.05
CA PHE A 888 32.45 -18.58 -10.95
C PHE A 888 32.28 -20.11 -10.86
N PRO A 889 33.22 -20.83 -10.22
CA PRO A 889 33.05 -22.26 -9.95
C PRO A 889 31.82 -22.54 -9.07
N ARG A 890 31.03 -23.55 -9.48
CA ARG A 890 29.94 -24.09 -8.66
C ARG A 890 30.46 -24.77 -7.39
N PHE A 891 29.67 -24.77 -6.32
CA PHE A 891 30.03 -25.45 -5.07
C PHE A 891 28.79 -26.08 -4.40
N ASN A 892 29.01 -26.98 -3.44
CA ASN A 892 27.92 -27.53 -2.61
C ASN A 892 27.87 -26.80 -1.26
N ALA A 893 26.74 -26.18 -0.93
CA ALA A 893 26.58 -25.46 0.36
C ALA A 893 26.48 -26.42 1.57
N TYR A 894 25.99 -27.64 1.31
CA TYR A 894 25.79 -28.71 2.29
C TYR A 894 26.40 -30.02 1.78
N SER A 895 26.29 -31.10 2.58
CA SER A 895 26.71 -32.45 2.16
C SER A 895 26.20 -32.78 0.76
N SER A 896 27.05 -33.35 -0.10
CA SER A 896 26.66 -33.75 -1.46
C SER A 896 25.51 -34.76 -1.52
N SER A 897 25.22 -35.45 -0.41
CA SER A 897 24.07 -36.35 -0.24
C SER A 897 22.78 -35.64 0.20
N PHE A 898 22.82 -34.36 0.59
CA PHE A 898 21.64 -33.62 1.03
C PHE A 898 20.67 -33.39 -0.15
N ARG A 899 19.38 -33.62 0.07
CA ARG A 899 18.32 -33.48 -0.95
C ARG A 899 17.16 -32.60 -0.50
N GLY A 900 17.30 -31.88 0.61
CA GLY A 900 16.25 -31.04 1.19
C GLY A 900 16.04 -29.70 0.51
N GLY A 901 16.84 -29.38 -0.52
CA GLY A 901 16.82 -28.09 -1.22
C GLY A 901 17.58 -27.00 -0.45
N VAL A 902 18.01 -25.96 -1.15
CA VAL A 902 18.73 -24.82 -0.58
C VAL A 902 17.90 -23.56 -0.77
N SER A 903 17.69 -22.84 0.34
CA SER A 903 17.19 -21.47 0.32
C SER A 903 18.40 -20.54 0.26
N ILE A 904 18.36 -19.52 -0.61
CA ILE A 904 19.50 -18.65 -0.92
C ILE A 904 19.08 -17.19 -0.93
N THR A 905 20.01 -16.32 -0.54
CA THR A 905 19.96 -14.86 -0.67
C THR A 905 21.41 -14.35 -0.74
N ALA A 906 21.62 -13.09 -1.10
CA ALA A 906 22.92 -12.46 -1.03
C ALA A 906 22.79 -11.03 -0.48
N GLY A 907 23.89 -10.53 0.06
CA GLY A 907 24.01 -9.20 0.64
C GLY A 907 25.30 -9.07 1.44
N ASP A 908 25.78 -7.84 1.63
CA ASP A 908 27.01 -7.50 2.36
C ASP A 908 26.79 -7.66 3.88
N VAL A 909 26.89 -8.89 4.37
CA VAL A 909 26.64 -9.20 5.79
C VAL A 909 27.91 -9.07 6.65
N ASN A 910 29.06 -8.79 6.03
CA ASN A 910 30.33 -8.61 6.71
C ASN A 910 30.83 -7.14 6.70
N GLY A 911 30.22 -6.26 5.89
CA GLY A 911 30.50 -4.83 5.75
C GLY A 911 31.74 -4.50 4.90
N ASP A 912 32.14 -5.37 3.97
CA ASP A 912 33.34 -5.19 3.12
C ASP A 912 33.05 -4.58 1.74
N GLY A 913 31.77 -4.29 1.46
CA GLY A 913 31.31 -3.71 0.21
C GLY A 913 31.11 -4.75 -0.91
N LYS A 914 31.12 -6.05 -0.60
CA LYS A 914 30.76 -7.12 -1.54
C LYS A 914 29.70 -8.02 -0.93
N ASP A 915 28.82 -8.54 -1.77
CA ASP A 915 27.78 -9.41 -1.28
C ASP A 915 28.29 -10.82 -0.97
N GLU A 916 27.94 -11.32 0.21
CA GLU A 916 28.07 -12.73 0.53
C GLU A 916 26.90 -13.55 -0.02
N ILE A 917 27.13 -14.84 -0.25
CA ILE A 917 26.05 -15.80 -0.49
C ILE A 917 25.63 -16.42 0.84
N ILE A 918 24.38 -16.22 1.26
CA ILE A 918 23.82 -16.78 2.48
C ILE A 918 22.88 -17.92 2.09
N THR A 919 23.07 -19.08 2.70
CA THR A 919 22.29 -20.28 2.40
C THR A 919 21.66 -20.86 3.66
N SER A 920 20.50 -21.49 3.51
CA SER A 920 19.92 -22.36 4.53
C SER A 920 19.34 -23.64 3.94
N GLN A 921 19.25 -24.68 4.75
CA GLN A 921 18.56 -25.92 4.36
C GLN A 921 17.06 -25.65 4.27
N GLN A 922 16.43 -25.91 3.11
CA GLN A 922 15.02 -25.57 2.88
C GLN A 922 14.04 -26.56 3.53
N SER A 923 14.41 -27.83 3.68
CA SER A 923 13.61 -28.86 4.33
C SER A 923 14.43 -30.09 4.73
N GLY A 924 13.90 -30.95 5.61
CA GLY A 924 14.45 -32.29 5.88
C GLY A 924 15.75 -32.31 6.69
N SER A 925 16.13 -31.18 7.29
CA SER A 925 17.30 -31.05 8.16
C SER A 925 17.15 -29.86 9.11
N LYS A 926 18.02 -29.77 10.11
CA LYS A 926 18.16 -28.62 11.01
C LYS A 926 18.28 -27.32 10.19
N SER A 927 17.67 -26.23 10.66
CA SER A 927 17.68 -24.92 9.99
C SER A 927 19.05 -24.23 10.09
N GLU A 928 20.09 -24.87 9.58
CA GLU A 928 21.47 -24.39 9.54
C GLU A 928 21.63 -23.31 8.47
N ILE A 929 22.20 -22.18 8.88
CA ILE A 929 22.55 -21.04 8.02
C ILE A 929 24.07 -21.01 7.86
N LYS A 930 24.53 -20.76 6.63
CA LYS A 930 25.95 -20.60 6.26
C LYS A 930 26.12 -19.41 5.33
N ALA A 931 27.18 -18.62 5.54
CA ALA A 931 27.55 -17.51 4.66
C ALA A 931 28.89 -17.79 3.95
N PHE A 932 28.98 -17.45 2.67
CA PHE A 932 30.12 -17.71 1.79
C PHE A 932 30.58 -16.43 1.10
N ALA A 933 31.86 -16.09 1.22
CA ALA A 933 32.48 -14.94 0.59
C ALA A 933 33.38 -15.39 -0.59
N LEU A 934 33.57 -14.52 -1.57
CA LEU A 934 34.45 -14.77 -2.71
C LEU A 934 35.92 -14.54 -2.34
N VAL A 935 36.70 -15.62 -2.23
CA VAL A 935 38.12 -15.56 -1.88
C VAL A 935 38.97 -16.20 -2.98
N ASN A 936 39.84 -15.41 -3.62
CA ASN A 936 40.72 -15.86 -4.71
C ASN A 936 39.94 -16.58 -5.84
N GLY A 937 38.81 -15.99 -6.26
CA GLY A 937 37.96 -16.51 -7.34
C GLY A 937 37.13 -17.75 -6.99
N ARG A 938 37.04 -18.12 -5.70
CA ARG A 938 36.23 -19.24 -5.21
C ARG A 938 35.44 -18.85 -3.97
N PHE A 939 34.17 -19.24 -3.91
CA PHE A 939 33.36 -19.07 -2.72
C PHE A 939 33.81 -20.00 -1.60
N ARG A 940 34.05 -19.43 -0.41
CA ARG A 940 34.44 -20.15 0.80
C ARG A 940 33.57 -19.70 1.97
N GLN A 941 33.19 -20.65 2.81
CA GLN A 941 32.54 -20.32 4.07
C GLN A 941 33.54 -19.56 4.95
N TYR A 942 33.21 -18.33 5.33
CA TYR A 942 34.10 -17.45 6.12
C TYR A 942 33.65 -17.29 7.58
N SER A 943 32.40 -17.64 7.90
CA SER A 943 31.81 -17.57 9.25
C SER A 943 31.41 -18.95 9.78
N LEU A 944 31.22 -19.04 11.11
CA LEU A 944 30.64 -20.25 11.72
C LEU A 944 29.16 -20.38 11.35
N SER A 945 28.72 -21.60 11.06
CA SER A 945 27.31 -21.88 10.84
C SER A 945 26.52 -21.81 12.14
N PHE A 946 25.23 -21.47 12.05
CA PHE A 946 24.33 -21.37 13.21
C PHE A 946 22.93 -21.86 12.86
N LEU A 947 22.10 -22.11 13.89
CA LEU A 947 20.71 -22.51 13.72
C LEU A 947 19.78 -21.33 13.99
N ALA A 948 18.92 -20.98 13.04
CA ALA A 948 17.90 -19.94 13.28
C ALA A 948 16.81 -20.40 14.28
N TYR A 949 16.55 -21.71 14.31
CA TYR A 949 15.47 -22.32 15.07
C TYR A 949 15.99 -23.52 15.89
N PRO A 950 15.24 -23.99 16.92
CA PRO A 950 15.67 -25.10 17.77
C PRO A 950 16.06 -26.34 16.98
N ARG A 951 17.03 -27.12 17.49
CA ARG A 951 17.62 -28.27 16.80
C ARG A 951 16.60 -29.34 16.34
N GLY A 952 15.49 -29.49 17.06
CA GLY A 952 14.41 -30.42 16.70
C GLY A 952 13.53 -29.97 15.53
N PHE A 953 13.65 -28.72 15.10
CA PHE A 953 12.91 -28.20 13.95
C PHE A 953 13.64 -28.52 12.63
N VAL A 954 12.96 -29.24 11.74
CA VAL A 954 13.50 -29.72 10.46
C VAL A 954 12.84 -29.10 9.22
N GLY A 955 12.08 -28.00 9.41
CA GLY A 955 11.33 -27.33 8.35
C GLY A 955 12.14 -26.32 7.54
N GLY A 956 13.38 -26.02 7.94
CA GLY A 956 14.27 -25.10 7.24
C GLY A 956 13.93 -23.61 7.39
N SER A 957 14.62 -22.75 6.63
CA SER A 957 14.38 -21.30 6.61
C SER A 957 14.22 -20.75 5.19
N ASN A 958 13.44 -19.67 5.06
CA ASN A 958 13.46 -18.76 3.91
C ASN A 958 14.29 -17.53 4.34
N LEU A 959 15.16 -17.04 3.47
CA LEU A 959 16.15 -16.02 3.81
C LEU A 959 15.94 -14.74 3.01
N ALA A 960 16.28 -13.62 3.63
CA ALA A 960 16.52 -12.32 3.02
C ALA A 960 17.67 -11.64 3.76
N VAL A 961 18.22 -10.57 3.18
CA VAL A 961 19.20 -9.69 3.80
C VAL A 961 18.71 -8.26 3.65
N GLY A 962 18.92 -7.43 4.68
CA GLY A 962 18.53 -6.02 4.64
C GLY A 962 19.27 -5.18 5.67
N GLN A 963 19.31 -3.88 5.43
CA GLN A 963 19.95 -2.88 6.28
C GLN A 963 19.03 -2.50 7.45
N LEU A 964 19.02 -3.27 8.55
CA LEU A 964 18.05 -3.08 9.64
C LEU A 964 18.54 -2.13 10.75
N ASN A 965 19.77 -1.63 10.65
CA ASN A 965 20.35 -0.67 11.58
C ASN A 965 21.37 0.24 10.87
N SER A 966 22.19 0.98 11.61
CA SER A 966 23.16 1.94 11.05
C SER A 966 24.55 1.38 10.78
N SER A 967 24.75 0.06 10.88
CA SER A 967 26.04 -0.58 10.61
C SER A 967 26.29 -0.73 9.11
N LEU A 968 27.55 -0.87 8.70
CA LEU A 968 27.88 -1.15 7.29
C LEU A 968 27.52 -2.58 6.87
N ALA A 969 27.34 -3.49 7.84
CA ALA A 969 26.93 -4.86 7.57
C ALA A 969 25.41 -4.96 7.56
N GLN A 970 24.88 -5.66 6.58
CA GLN A 970 23.47 -5.99 6.48
C GLN A 970 23.10 -7.20 7.36
N GLU A 971 21.85 -7.26 7.81
CA GLU A 971 21.35 -8.32 8.66
C GLU A 971 20.68 -9.45 7.89
N ILE A 972 20.85 -10.67 8.39
CA ILE A 972 20.13 -11.85 7.88
C ILE A 972 18.73 -11.88 8.50
N ILE A 973 17.71 -11.98 7.65
CA ILE A 973 16.32 -12.20 8.04
C ILE A 973 15.95 -13.66 7.74
N ALA A 974 15.50 -14.40 8.75
CA ALA A 974 15.06 -15.78 8.61
C ALA A 974 13.56 -15.91 8.91
N GLY A 975 12.79 -16.32 7.91
CA GLY A 975 11.42 -16.80 8.06
C GLY A 975 11.38 -18.33 8.17
N PRO A 976 10.57 -18.93 9.05
CA PRO A 976 10.59 -20.37 9.21
C PRO A 976 9.93 -21.05 8.01
N GLY A 977 10.38 -22.26 7.68
CA GLY A 977 9.65 -23.15 6.77
C GLY A 977 8.42 -23.80 7.43
N ARG A 978 7.98 -24.93 6.89
CA ARG A 978 6.77 -25.63 7.37
C ARG A 978 6.97 -26.22 8.77
N ASN A 979 5.89 -26.30 9.55
CA ASN A 979 5.80 -26.90 10.88
C ASN A 979 6.47 -26.12 12.03
N TYR A 980 6.66 -24.81 11.88
CA TYR A 980 7.03 -23.93 12.99
C TYR A 980 6.05 -22.76 13.10
N GLN A 981 5.98 -22.15 14.28
CA GLN A 981 5.29 -20.88 14.45
C GLN A 981 5.86 -19.82 13.50
N PRO A 982 5.06 -18.83 13.04
CA PRO A 982 5.50 -17.83 12.05
C PRO A 982 6.39 -16.75 12.67
N GLN A 983 7.43 -17.18 13.39
CA GLN A 983 8.38 -16.34 14.08
C GLN A 983 9.56 -16.04 13.17
N VAL A 984 9.55 -14.84 12.59
CA VAL A 984 10.67 -14.30 11.80
C VAL A 984 11.76 -13.83 12.77
N LYS A 985 13.02 -14.13 12.49
CA LYS A 985 14.17 -13.74 13.31
C LYS A 985 15.19 -12.99 12.49
N THR A 986 15.91 -12.08 13.12
CA THR A 986 16.98 -11.31 12.47
C THR A 986 18.32 -11.53 13.17
N PHE A 987 19.40 -11.51 12.41
CA PHE A 987 20.74 -11.80 12.89
C PHE A 987 21.77 -10.81 12.32
N TYR A 988 22.63 -10.29 13.19
CA TYR A 988 23.75 -9.42 12.81
C TYR A 988 25.08 -10.15 13.00
N GLN A 989 26.11 -9.74 12.26
CA GLN A 989 27.46 -10.29 12.39
C GLN A 989 28.30 -9.47 13.40
N ASN A 990 29.04 -10.17 14.26
CA ASN A 990 30.10 -9.59 15.08
C ASN A 990 31.22 -10.62 15.28
N ASN A 991 32.48 -10.22 15.11
CA ASN A 991 33.66 -11.10 15.26
C ASN A 991 33.53 -12.45 14.52
N ASN A 992 33.09 -12.41 13.26
CA ASN A 992 32.83 -13.59 12.40
C ASN A 992 31.82 -14.61 12.97
N ARG A 993 30.92 -14.16 13.86
CA ARG A 993 29.79 -14.93 14.38
C ARG A 993 28.50 -14.16 14.22
N PHE A 994 27.40 -14.88 13.99
CA PHE A 994 26.06 -14.29 13.91
C PHE A 994 25.35 -14.37 15.26
N HIS A 995 24.74 -13.26 15.64
CA HIS A 995 24.01 -13.07 16.88
C HIS A 995 22.56 -12.66 16.60
N ASN A 996 21.62 -13.05 17.46
CA ASN A 996 20.23 -12.59 17.33
C ASN A 996 20.17 -11.07 17.51
N LEU A 997 19.60 -10.36 16.54
CA LEU A 997 19.26 -8.95 16.68
C LEU A 997 17.95 -8.77 17.46
N ASN A 998 16.99 -9.70 17.32
CA ASN A 998 15.72 -9.66 18.03
C ASN A 998 15.32 -11.01 18.66
N THR A 999 14.31 -10.99 19.52
CA THR A 999 13.73 -12.19 20.15
C THR A 999 12.76 -12.96 19.23
N GLY A 1000 12.48 -12.41 18.04
CA GLY A 1000 11.62 -12.97 17.00
C GLY A 1000 10.25 -12.32 16.89
N LEU A 1001 9.89 -11.91 15.67
CA LEU A 1001 8.63 -11.30 15.25
C LEU A 1001 7.59 -12.37 14.89
N LEU A 1002 6.43 -12.36 15.55
CA LEU A 1002 5.32 -13.24 15.18
C LEU A 1002 4.49 -12.62 14.04
N ALA A 1003 4.85 -12.92 12.79
CA ALA A 1003 4.29 -12.26 11.60
C ALA A 1003 2.81 -12.61 11.33
N TYR A 1004 2.39 -13.84 11.66
CA TYR A 1004 1.03 -14.34 11.44
C TYR A 1004 0.45 -14.98 12.70
N LYS A 1005 -0.82 -15.39 12.66
CA LYS A 1005 -1.48 -16.05 13.80
C LYS A 1005 -0.59 -17.17 14.36
N ALA A 1006 -0.48 -17.24 15.69
CA ALA A 1006 0.41 -18.17 16.39
C ALA A 1006 0.21 -19.65 16.01
N ALA A 1007 -0.94 -20.04 15.46
CA ALA A 1007 -1.25 -21.39 14.99
C ALA A 1007 -0.85 -21.66 13.52
N PHE A 1008 -0.44 -20.65 12.75
CA PHE A 1008 -0.02 -20.82 11.36
C PHE A 1008 1.29 -21.62 11.28
N ARG A 1009 1.34 -22.65 10.43
CA ARG A 1009 2.48 -23.59 10.36
C ARG A 1009 3.02 -23.79 8.95
N SER A 1010 2.54 -23.06 7.94
CA SER A 1010 2.90 -23.35 6.55
C SER A 1010 4.23 -22.74 6.10
N GLY A 1011 4.79 -21.83 6.89
CA GLY A 1011 6.05 -21.12 6.66
C GLY A 1011 5.87 -19.68 6.19
N VAL A 1012 6.93 -18.89 6.32
CA VAL A 1012 6.95 -17.45 6.04
C VAL A 1012 8.09 -17.15 5.05
N SER A 1013 7.74 -16.55 3.91
CA SER A 1013 8.72 -15.95 2.99
C SER A 1013 9.03 -14.53 3.47
N VAL A 1014 10.27 -14.09 3.33
CA VAL A 1014 10.77 -12.80 3.81
C VAL A 1014 11.48 -12.04 2.70
N ALA A 1015 11.45 -10.71 2.78
CA ALA A 1015 12.19 -9.75 1.96
C ALA A 1015 12.42 -8.47 2.80
N SER A 1016 13.18 -7.52 2.27
CA SER A 1016 13.48 -6.25 2.94
C SER A 1016 13.72 -5.12 1.95
N ALA A 1017 13.23 -3.93 2.30
CA ALA A 1017 13.47 -2.69 1.58
C ALA A 1017 13.04 -1.52 2.48
N ASP A 1018 13.68 -0.36 2.32
CA ASP A 1018 13.29 0.91 2.95
C ASP A 1018 12.00 1.47 2.31
N VAL A 1019 10.84 0.99 2.75
CA VAL A 1019 9.56 1.30 2.10
C VAL A 1019 8.98 2.64 2.55
N ASP A 1020 9.44 3.19 3.67
CA ASP A 1020 9.02 4.50 4.14
C ASP A 1020 10.12 5.56 4.16
N MET A 1021 11.25 5.26 3.51
CA MET A 1021 12.33 6.18 3.16
C MET A 1021 12.95 6.81 4.41
N ASP A 1022 13.15 6.01 5.46
CA ASP A 1022 13.77 6.44 6.72
C ASP A 1022 15.26 6.09 6.83
N GLY A 1023 15.82 5.43 5.82
CA GLY A 1023 17.20 5.00 5.73
C GLY A 1023 17.47 3.62 6.35
N THR A 1024 16.45 2.93 6.86
CA THR A 1024 16.53 1.53 7.30
C THR A 1024 15.53 0.66 6.56
N ASP A 1025 15.94 -0.57 6.24
CA ASP A 1025 15.05 -1.51 5.57
C ASP A 1025 13.94 -2.00 6.51
N GLU A 1026 12.71 -2.02 6.01
CA GLU A 1026 11.62 -2.73 6.64
C GLU A 1026 11.69 -4.24 6.42
N ILE A 1027 11.14 -5.00 7.37
CA ILE A 1027 10.97 -6.44 7.26
C ILE A 1027 9.63 -6.73 6.58
N ILE A 1028 9.70 -7.29 5.38
CA ILE A 1028 8.54 -7.65 4.56
C ILE A 1028 8.28 -9.15 4.69
N THR A 1029 7.06 -9.52 5.06
CA THR A 1029 6.67 -10.92 5.31
C THR A 1029 5.51 -11.34 4.43
N ALA A 1030 5.57 -12.59 3.96
CA ALA A 1030 4.57 -13.21 3.11
C ALA A 1030 4.25 -14.63 3.59
N PRO A 1031 2.97 -15.06 3.59
CA PRO A 1031 2.62 -16.39 4.05
C PRO A 1031 2.79 -17.42 2.92
N ALA A 1032 3.24 -18.61 3.29
CA ALA A 1032 3.14 -19.77 2.42
C ALA A 1032 1.68 -20.28 2.32
N ALA A 1033 1.49 -21.50 1.81
CA ALA A 1033 0.16 -22.04 1.50
C ALA A 1033 -0.78 -22.15 2.72
N GLY A 1034 -2.10 -22.14 2.50
CA GLY A 1034 -3.11 -22.39 3.53
C GLY A 1034 -3.63 -21.15 4.27
N SER A 1035 -3.18 -19.94 3.92
CA SER A 1035 -3.78 -18.68 4.39
C SER A 1035 -4.01 -17.70 3.24
N ASP A 1036 -4.67 -16.58 3.57
CA ASP A 1036 -4.69 -15.40 2.69
C ASP A 1036 -3.27 -14.96 2.37
N ALA A 1037 -3.03 -14.56 1.12
CA ALA A 1037 -1.76 -13.98 0.67
C ALA A 1037 -1.61 -12.52 1.13
N ILE A 1038 -1.69 -12.29 2.44
CA ILE A 1038 -1.53 -10.97 3.06
C ILE A 1038 -0.04 -10.72 3.32
N ILE A 1039 0.49 -9.72 2.62
CA ILE A 1039 1.82 -9.19 2.84
C ILE A 1039 1.76 -8.27 4.05
N LYS A 1040 2.74 -8.35 4.93
CA LYS A 1040 2.87 -7.47 6.10
C LYS A 1040 4.27 -6.89 6.15
N ILE A 1041 4.33 -5.59 6.34
CA ILE A 1041 5.56 -4.80 6.38
C ILE A 1041 5.74 -4.24 7.79
N TYR A 1042 6.87 -4.55 8.40
CA TYR A 1042 7.22 -4.14 9.75
C TYR A 1042 8.44 -3.26 9.72
N LYS A 1043 8.50 -2.26 10.62
CA LYS A 1043 9.73 -1.49 10.89
C LYS A 1043 10.92 -2.41 11.10
N ALA A 1044 12.13 -1.91 10.84
CA ALA A 1044 13.40 -2.63 11.09
C ALA A 1044 13.48 -3.25 12.49
N ASN A 1045 12.85 -2.62 13.50
CA ASN A 1045 12.75 -3.14 14.87
C ASN A 1045 11.95 -4.45 15.03
N GLY A 1046 11.22 -4.90 13.99
CA GLY A 1046 10.42 -6.12 13.98
C GLY A 1046 9.23 -6.11 14.93
N LYS A 1047 8.73 -4.94 15.35
CA LYS A 1047 7.60 -4.78 16.29
C LYS A 1047 6.46 -3.98 15.70
N THR A 1048 6.77 -2.88 15.02
CA THR A 1048 5.75 -1.96 14.50
C THR A 1048 5.31 -2.42 13.12
N LEU A 1049 4.05 -2.78 12.96
CA LEU A 1049 3.45 -3.01 11.64
C LEU A 1049 3.17 -1.66 10.98
N ILE A 1050 3.80 -1.38 9.85
CA ILE A 1050 3.58 -0.15 9.09
C ILE A 1050 2.44 -0.35 8.08
N ARG A 1051 2.42 -1.52 7.44
CA ARG A 1051 1.48 -1.77 6.34
C ARG A 1051 1.11 -3.24 6.24
N SER A 1052 -0.10 -3.49 5.74
CA SER A 1052 -0.48 -4.81 5.24
C SER A 1052 -1.39 -4.69 4.04
N PHE A 1053 -1.20 -5.56 3.06
CA PHE A 1053 -2.05 -5.60 1.86
C PHE A 1053 -2.16 -7.03 1.33
N ARG A 1054 -3.18 -7.27 0.51
CA ARG A 1054 -3.46 -8.60 -0.05
C ARG A 1054 -2.85 -8.71 -1.45
N ALA A 1055 -1.87 -9.59 -1.63
CA ALA A 1055 -1.21 -9.77 -2.92
C ALA A 1055 -2.05 -10.59 -3.92
N PHE A 1056 -2.87 -11.53 -3.43
CA PHE A 1056 -3.74 -12.39 -4.26
C PHE A 1056 -5.13 -12.52 -3.64
N PRO A 1057 -6.17 -12.81 -4.45
CA PRO A 1057 -7.53 -12.95 -3.97
C PRO A 1057 -7.71 -13.85 -2.75
N LYS A 1058 -8.79 -13.65 -1.99
CA LYS A 1058 -9.08 -14.42 -0.77
C LYS A 1058 -9.25 -15.92 -1.02
N THR A 1059 -9.57 -16.33 -2.25
CA THR A 1059 -9.63 -17.74 -2.66
C THR A 1059 -8.24 -18.36 -2.88
N PHE A 1060 -7.22 -17.54 -3.11
CA PHE A 1060 -5.86 -18.03 -3.33
C PHE A 1060 -5.25 -18.53 -2.01
N ARG A 1061 -4.92 -19.82 -2.00
CA ARG A 1061 -4.38 -20.54 -0.83
C ARG A 1061 -3.07 -21.26 -1.13
N ALA A 1062 -2.52 -21.11 -2.32
CA ALA A 1062 -1.29 -21.80 -2.74
C ALA A 1062 0.01 -21.16 -2.17
N GLY A 1063 -0.11 -20.02 -1.48
CA GLY A 1063 1.00 -19.31 -0.86
C GLY A 1063 1.83 -18.52 -1.86
N VAL A 1064 2.67 -17.62 -1.36
CA VAL A 1064 3.48 -16.74 -2.21
C VAL A 1064 4.96 -16.75 -1.79
N ARG A 1065 5.81 -16.28 -2.71
CA ARG A 1065 7.19 -15.90 -2.44
C ARG A 1065 7.34 -14.41 -2.72
N ILE A 1066 8.19 -13.76 -1.96
CA ILE A 1066 8.36 -12.32 -1.98
C ILE A 1066 9.82 -11.95 -2.21
N ALA A 1067 10.04 -10.89 -2.97
CA ALA A 1067 11.29 -10.18 -3.13
C ALA A 1067 10.98 -8.68 -3.15
N SER A 1068 12.01 -7.86 -2.99
CA SER A 1068 11.95 -6.41 -3.10
C SER A 1068 13.20 -5.91 -3.79
N GLY A 1069 13.11 -4.72 -4.37
CA GLY A 1069 14.20 -4.08 -5.10
C GLY A 1069 13.82 -2.69 -5.55
N GLU A 1070 14.82 -1.87 -5.86
CA GLU A 1070 14.67 -0.45 -6.18
C GLU A 1070 14.48 -0.18 -7.64
#